data_AF-J4IB03-F1
#
_entry.id   AF-J4IB03-F1
#
_cell.length_a   1.000
_cell.length_b   1.000
_cell.length_c   1.000
_cell.angle_alpha   90.00
_cell.angle_beta   90.00
_cell.angle_gamma   90.00
#
_symmetry.space_group_name_H-M   'P 1'
#
loop_
_entity.id
_entity.type
_entity.pdbx_description
1 polymer ?
#
loop_
_entity_poly.entity_id
_entity_poly.type
_entity_poly.pdbx_seq_one_letter_code
_entity_poly.pdbx_strand_id
1 'polypeptide(L)'
;MVVLFPVSDAATSPAAPSSNITTYSPAYATCPTSGNLVIRRTGTPQADNQTLDPNEVEYIISRQKIVQTSLRSWLGNSMSTVYSGNFDALSAADMPNVGLSLSGGDLRAALFNVAALHAFDSRNETSVAMGLGGLLQSSTYITALSGGSYISTSLIFNEFPTLTHLVFGNDTAGISGWQLLEDIFQPGPSGQYEQAFFAHLLEDLGAKRSAGDFPVTFCDLWGRALAYHFLPGTEDTASFASNTTAGNHAAAISYSSMTQLESWKNHTYPFPIVLIDVNSPNAQGEPFGDTGVLPLTSVVYELTPYEFGSYEPQLAAFAPLPYLGSTFSGGTAQKCVNSFDNAGLLIGTSSCDFHMYNATNSPFWTQEFMPMINQIEEYFGKYQLEQEMDVMSVANPFYKMNVGTYQDWNETALSLLDGSLDVENDPILPLLVKKRNVDAVVILDSSGETSEEKPSGLSLLATQAKSVTLPPGTINFPMPFPNSTDEFMSLGLHARPVFFGCDGANNTNDNYPVFVYIPNDDPTGVTNISTSTLQISTENQTDIFNNAYHLAVRGYVGINNTKLEQHDTEWGICVACAIIERMRVRQGVTRTDACTSCFSRYCFTGQNMTGIPDSTKLSTSYSSLDLSIQDPLNASPSSSSDYDTFVRNEYIIIGLLVGILALLFGVGGVLLRKTKVARSGYKAVGTY
;
A
#
# COMPACT_ATOMS: atom_id res chain seq x y z
N MET A 1 -5.14 2.39 52.78
CA MET A 1 -6.22 3.34 52.46
C MET A 1 -5.87 3.94 51.11
N VAL A 2 -6.24 3.24 50.05
CA VAL A 2 -5.89 3.57 48.66
C VAL A 2 -6.99 4.48 48.14
N VAL A 3 -6.63 5.71 47.81
CA VAL A 3 -7.55 6.68 47.22
C VAL A 3 -7.62 6.37 45.72
N LEU A 4 -8.73 5.75 45.32
CA LEU A 4 -9.11 5.58 43.92
C LEU A 4 -9.58 6.94 43.38
N PHE A 5 -8.87 7.47 42.37
CA PHE A 5 -9.42 8.54 41.55
C PHE A 5 -10.30 7.92 40.46
N PRO A 6 -11.48 8.49 40.15
CA PRO A 6 -12.33 7.99 39.09
C PRO A 6 -11.65 8.22 37.74
N VAL A 7 -11.67 7.18 36.92
CA VAL A 7 -11.39 7.24 35.49
C VAL A 7 -12.40 8.21 34.89
N SER A 8 -11.94 9.37 34.43
CA SER A 8 -12.72 10.23 33.56
C SER A 8 -12.77 9.56 32.19
N ASP A 9 -13.96 9.12 31.79
CA ASP A 9 -14.25 8.65 30.44
C ASP A 9 -13.66 9.63 29.42
N ALA A 10 -12.70 9.15 28.63
CA ALA A 10 -12.32 9.84 27.41
C ALA A 10 -13.57 9.83 26.52
N ALA A 11 -14.17 11.00 26.37
CA ALA A 11 -15.33 11.20 25.51
C ALA A 11 -14.96 10.75 24.10
N THR A 12 -15.48 9.59 23.70
CA THR A 12 -15.64 9.21 22.31
C THR A 12 -16.45 10.33 21.66
N SER A 13 -15.79 11.13 20.82
CA SER A 13 -16.52 12.06 19.96
C SER A 13 -17.42 11.20 19.07
N PRO A 14 -18.75 11.34 19.11
CA PRO A 14 -19.60 10.62 18.19
C PRO A 14 -19.23 11.08 16.78
N ALA A 15 -18.84 10.13 15.92
CA ALA A 15 -18.83 10.36 14.49
C ALA A 15 -20.19 10.97 14.10
N ALA A 16 -20.15 12.00 13.26
CA ALA A 16 -21.37 12.55 12.69
C ALA A 16 -22.21 11.38 12.13
N PRO A 17 -23.53 11.34 12.39
CA PRO A 17 -24.37 10.27 11.88
C PRO A 17 -24.18 10.19 10.37
N SER A 18 -24.03 8.95 9.87
CA SER A 18 -23.94 8.60 8.47
C SER A 18 -25.06 9.30 7.67
N SER A 19 -24.78 10.50 7.16
CA SER A 19 -25.40 10.91 5.92
C SER A 19 -25.05 9.84 4.91
N ASN A 20 -26.02 9.42 4.08
CA ASN A 20 -25.75 8.69 2.84
C ASN A 20 -24.87 9.57 1.94
N ILE A 21 -23.60 9.72 2.29
CA ILE A 21 -22.60 10.33 1.43
C ILE A 21 -22.37 9.26 0.37
N THR A 22 -22.80 9.55 -0.85
CA THR A 22 -22.52 8.75 -2.05
C THR A 22 -21.49 9.47 -2.92
N THR A 23 -20.80 10.49 -2.38
CA THR A 23 -20.07 11.49 -3.14
C THR A 23 -18.59 11.51 -2.77
N TYR A 24 -17.75 11.78 -3.77
CA TYR A 24 -16.31 12.03 -3.62
C TYR A 24 -15.96 13.37 -2.94
N SER A 25 -16.94 14.24 -2.70
CA SER A 25 -16.74 15.56 -2.12
C SER A 25 -16.24 15.51 -0.66
N PRO A 26 -15.12 16.20 -0.34
CA PRO A 26 -14.79 16.57 1.03
C PRO A 26 -15.85 17.51 1.62
N ALA A 27 -15.88 17.66 2.94
CA ALA A 27 -16.83 18.55 3.59
C ALA A 27 -16.17 19.42 4.67
N TYR A 28 -16.45 20.72 4.65
CA TYR A 28 -16.09 21.59 5.77
C TYR A 28 -16.85 21.15 7.03
N ALA A 29 -16.11 21.02 8.12
CA ALA A 29 -16.62 20.59 9.42
C ALA A 29 -16.29 21.61 10.50
N THR A 30 -17.01 21.53 11.62
CA THR A 30 -16.65 22.30 12.81
C THR A 30 -15.45 21.65 13.46
N CYS A 31 -14.37 22.41 13.69
CA CYS A 31 -13.22 21.89 14.41
C CYS A 31 -13.60 21.46 15.84
N PRO A 32 -13.06 20.34 16.35
CA PRO A 32 -13.25 19.91 17.72
C PRO A 32 -12.96 21.02 18.75
N THR A 33 -13.91 21.27 19.66
CA THR A 33 -13.88 22.40 20.61
C THR A 33 -13.15 22.09 21.93
N SER A 34 -13.00 20.81 22.31
CA SER A 34 -12.24 20.42 23.50
C SER A 34 -10.74 20.30 23.18
N GLY A 35 -10.02 21.42 23.27
CA GLY A 35 -8.54 21.44 23.29
C GLY A 35 -7.80 21.75 21.99
N ASN A 36 -8.51 22.26 20.96
CA ASN A 36 -8.03 22.46 19.58
C ASN A 36 -7.57 21.15 18.92
N LEU A 37 -8.01 20.87 17.70
CA LEU A 37 -7.41 19.80 16.90
C LEU A 37 -5.92 20.12 16.72
N VAL A 38 -5.06 19.32 17.37
CA VAL A 38 -3.62 19.51 17.43
C VAL A 38 -2.89 18.40 16.70
N ILE A 39 -1.78 18.78 16.08
CA ILE A 39 -0.83 17.83 15.50
C ILE A 39 -0.14 17.06 16.63
N ARG A 40 -0.15 15.72 16.54
CA ARG A 40 0.55 14.86 17.50
C ARG A 40 2.05 14.95 17.25
N ARG A 41 2.83 15.24 18.31
CA ARG A 41 4.29 15.13 18.25
C ARG A 41 4.69 13.71 18.62
N THR A 42 5.50 13.09 17.79
CA THR A 42 5.97 11.72 18.03
C THR A 42 7.15 11.67 18.98
N GLY A 43 7.90 12.76 19.15
CA GLY A 43 9.21 12.73 19.79
C GLY A 43 10.26 12.07 18.90
N THR A 44 11.46 11.83 19.42
CA THR A 44 12.53 11.18 18.67
C THR A 44 13.28 10.17 19.54
N PRO A 45 13.92 9.15 18.95
CA PRO A 45 14.80 8.27 19.70
C PRO A 45 15.96 9.01 20.36
N GLN A 46 16.47 10.08 19.73
CA GLN A 46 17.59 10.87 20.26
C GLN A 46 17.21 11.62 21.55
N ALA A 47 15.94 11.99 21.71
CA ALA A 47 15.42 12.67 22.89
C ALA A 47 14.78 11.71 23.91
N ASP A 48 14.84 10.39 23.68
CA ASP A 48 14.25 9.34 24.53
C ASP A 48 12.77 9.59 24.88
N ASN A 49 12.00 10.13 23.93
CA ASN A 49 10.60 10.49 24.12
C ASN A 49 9.70 10.05 22.96
N GLN A 50 10.17 9.12 22.11
CA GLN A 50 9.40 8.64 20.97
C GLN A 50 8.15 7.86 21.41
N THR A 51 6.97 8.22 20.87
CA THR A 51 5.67 7.59 21.14
C THR A 51 4.91 7.28 19.85
N LEU A 52 4.19 6.16 19.86
CA LEU A 52 3.20 5.82 18.82
C LEU A 52 1.86 6.49 19.15
N ASP A 53 0.95 6.49 18.17
CA ASP A 53 -0.45 6.82 18.45
C ASP A 53 -1.04 5.83 19.46
N PRO A 54 -1.78 6.30 20.49
CA PRO A 54 -2.40 5.41 21.47
C PRO A 54 -3.34 4.36 20.87
N ASN A 55 -4.03 4.67 19.76
CA ASN A 55 -4.91 3.72 19.08
C ASN A 55 -4.12 2.66 18.31
N GLU A 56 -2.95 3.00 17.74
CA GLU A 56 -2.01 2.00 17.19
C GLU A 56 -1.55 1.05 18.31
N VAL A 57 -1.15 1.60 19.47
CA VAL A 57 -0.74 0.79 20.63
C VAL A 57 -1.86 -0.17 21.07
N GLU A 58 -3.08 0.33 21.21
CA GLU A 58 -4.24 -0.50 21.61
C GLU A 58 -4.55 -1.59 20.57
N TYR A 59 -4.54 -1.23 19.28
CA TYR A 59 -4.76 -2.18 18.19
C TYR A 59 -3.74 -3.31 18.22
N ILE A 60 -2.46 -2.97 18.38
CA ILE A 60 -1.36 -3.95 18.40
C ILE A 60 -1.44 -4.85 19.62
N ILE A 61 -1.77 -4.33 20.81
CA ILE A 61 -1.99 -5.15 22.01
C ILE A 61 -3.11 -6.18 21.80
N SER A 62 -4.21 -5.77 21.17
CA SER A 62 -5.32 -6.67 20.86
C SER A 62 -4.95 -7.69 19.78
N ARG A 63 -4.27 -7.24 18.73
CA ARG A 63 -3.77 -8.07 17.63
C ARG A 63 -2.79 -9.14 18.13
N GLN A 64 -1.92 -8.83 19.09
CA GLN A 64 -0.93 -9.76 19.63
C GLN A 64 -1.55 -11.03 20.26
N LYS A 65 -2.81 -10.96 20.73
CA LYS A 65 -3.56 -12.16 21.18
C LYS A 65 -3.90 -13.10 20.03
N ILE A 66 -4.20 -12.53 18.86
CA ILE A 66 -4.44 -13.31 17.64
C ILE A 66 -3.11 -13.86 17.13
N VAL A 67 -2.05 -13.05 17.09
CA VAL A 67 -0.70 -13.50 16.73
C VAL A 67 -0.28 -14.70 17.58
N GLN A 68 -0.49 -14.67 18.89
CA GLN A 68 -0.19 -15.81 19.77
C GLN A 68 -0.89 -17.10 19.33
N THR A 69 -2.20 -17.01 19.07
CA THR A 69 -3.02 -18.16 18.69
C THR A 69 -2.66 -18.66 17.29
N SER A 70 -2.49 -17.74 16.34
CA SER A 70 -2.13 -18.01 14.95
C SER A 70 -0.72 -18.59 14.83
N LEU A 71 0.26 -18.05 15.55
CA LEU A 71 1.63 -18.57 15.56
C LEU A 71 1.68 -19.98 16.16
N ARG A 72 0.94 -20.23 17.24
CA ARG A 72 0.80 -21.58 17.80
C ARG A 72 0.22 -22.55 16.78
N SER A 73 -0.86 -22.15 16.09
CA SER A 73 -1.53 -22.97 15.09
C SER A 73 -0.64 -23.23 13.88
N TRP A 74 0.07 -22.22 13.40
CA TRP A 74 0.98 -22.30 12.26
C TRP A 74 2.15 -23.25 12.56
N LEU A 75 2.80 -23.09 13.72
CA LEU A 75 3.92 -23.94 14.11
C LEU A 75 3.47 -25.38 14.38
N GLY A 76 2.31 -25.60 15.00
CA GLY A 76 1.70 -26.92 15.18
C GLY A 76 2.69 -28.00 15.62
N ASN A 77 2.82 -29.06 14.80
CA ASN A 77 3.74 -30.18 15.05
C ASN A 77 5.23 -29.79 14.94
N SER A 78 5.54 -28.71 14.23
CA SER A 78 6.89 -28.18 14.05
C SER A 78 7.34 -27.28 15.21
N MET A 79 6.49 -27.05 16.22
CA MET A 79 6.79 -26.18 17.36
C MET A 79 8.14 -26.51 18.02
N SER A 80 8.38 -27.77 18.40
CA SER A 80 9.64 -28.18 19.04
C SER A 80 10.84 -28.17 18.09
N THR A 81 10.59 -28.21 16.78
CA THR A 81 11.62 -28.08 15.75
C THR A 81 12.09 -26.63 15.63
N VAL A 82 11.19 -25.67 15.81
CA VAL A 82 11.46 -24.24 15.65
C VAL A 82 11.86 -23.58 16.97
N TYR A 83 11.19 -23.90 18.08
CA TYR A 83 11.40 -23.29 19.39
C TYR A 83 11.74 -24.34 20.46
N SER A 84 12.88 -24.21 21.12
CA SER A 84 13.32 -25.14 22.17
C SER A 84 12.79 -24.81 23.57
N GLY A 85 12.15 -23.66 23.73
CA GLY A 85 11.54 -23.21 25.00
C GLY A 85 10.12 -23.72 25.19
N ASN A 86 9.51 -23.35 26.32
CA ASN A 86 8.09 -23.65 26.57
C ASN A 86 7.20 -22.55 25.97
N PHE A 87 6.72 -22.77 24.73
CA PHE A 87 5.84 -21.81 24.05
C PHE A 87 4.54 -21.54 24.84
N ASP A 88 3.99 -22.56 25.50
CA ASP A 88 2.77 -22.45 26.30
C ASP A 88 2.90 -21.57 27.55
N ALA A 89 4.13 -21.25 27.96
CA ALA A 89 4.38 -20.32 29.06
C ALA A 89 4.44 -18.85 28.62
N LEU A 90 4.49 -18.58 27.31
CA LEU A 90 4.59 -17.23 26.76
C LEU A 90 3.22 -16.54 26.79
N SER A 91 3.24 -15.23 27.03
CA SER A 91 2.06 -14.37 26.92
C SER A 91 1.95 -13.74 25.52
N ALA A 92 0.82 -13.11 25.23
CA ALA A 92 0.66 -12.32 24.00
C ALA A 92 1.72 -11.21 23.86
N ALA A 93 2.19 -10.64 24.98
CA ALA A 93 3.22 -9.60 24.95
C ALA A 93 4.62 -10.13 24.61
N ASP A 94 4.83 -11.44 24.70
CA ASP A 94 6.10 -12.08 24.37
C ASP A 94 6.23 -12.39 22.86
N MET A 95 5.11 -12.45 22.15
CA MET A 95 5.04 -12.79 20.74
C MET A 95 5.81 -11.81 19.86
N PRO A 96 6.35 -12.27 18.71
CA PRO A 96 7.10 -11.40 17.84
C PRO A 96 6.18 -10.36 17.17
N ASN A 97 6.69 -9.15 17.00
CA ASN A 97 6.09 -8.19 16.06
C ASN A 97 6.62 -8.47 14.66
N VAL A 98 5.76 -8.89 13.73
CA VAL A 98 6.12 -9.22 12.35
C VAL A 98 5.51 -8.20 11.40
N GLY A 99 6.34 -7.60 10.56
CA GLY A 99 5.91 -6.74 9.46
C GLY A 99 5.93 -7.47 8.13
N LEU A 100 4.94 -7.22 7.28
CA LEU A 100 4.92 -7.62 5.88
C LEU A 100 5.12 -6.36 5.03
N SER A 101 6.11 -6.34 4.14
CA SER A 101 6.41 -5.21 3.27
C SER A 101 6.05 -5.56 1.83
N LEU A 102 5.10 -4.82 1.25
CA LEU A 102 4.58 -5.02 -0.11
C LEU A 102 5.12 -3.92 -1.03
N SER A 103 6.03 -4.28 -1.92
CA SER A 103 6.67 -3.34 -2.84
C SER A 103 5.73 -2.76 -3.91
N GLY A 104 6.22 -1.72 -4.61
CA GLY A 104 5.56 -1.08 -5.73
C GLY A 104 5.91 -1.65 -7.11
N GLY A 105 5.20 -1.16 -8.13
CA GLY A 105 5.24 -1.68 -9.50
C GLY A 105 3.86 -2.03 -10.08
N ASP A 106 2.85 -1.20 -9.79
CA ASP A 106 1.47 -1.35 -10.32
C ASP A 106 0.92 -2.78 -10.33
N LEU A 107 0.34 -3.24 -11.45
CA LEU A 107 -0.34 -4.53 -11.54
C LEU A 107 0.63 -5.72 -11.38
N ARG A 108 1.91 -5.54 -11.73
CA ARG A 108 2.97 -6.53 -11.47
C ARG A 108 3.07 -6.77 -9.96
N ALA A 109 3.28 -5.68 -9.22
CA ALA A 109 3.40 -5.74 -7.77
C ALA A 109 2.11 -6.21 -7.11
N ALA A 110 0.95 -5.74 -7.60
CA ALA A 110 -0.35 -6.17 -7.09
C ALA A 110 -0.51 -7.69 -7.14
N LEU A 111 -0.26 -8.31 -8.31
CA LEU A 111 -0.43 -9.75 -8.49
C LEU A 111 0.68 -10.59 -7.82
N PHE A 112 1.93 -10.12 -7.85
CA PHE A 112 3.02 -10.82 -7.16
C PHE A 112 2.80 -10.86 -5.64
N ASN A 113 2.56 -9.69 -5.04
CA ASN A 113 2.42 -9.57 -3.59
C ASN A 113 1.16 -10.29 -3.10
N VAL A 114 0.02 -10.23 -3.82
CA VAL A 114 -1.21 -10.92 -3.39
C VAL A 114 -1.07 -12.45 -3.45
N ALA A 115 -0.35 -12.98 -4.42
CA ALA A 115 -0.03 -14.40 -4.51
C ALA A 115 0.96 -14.85 -3.43
N ALA A 116 1.94 -14.02 -3.09
CA ALA A 116 2.83 -14.28 -1.95
C ALA A 116 2.06 -14.24 -0.61
N LEU A 117 1.12 -13.31 -0.42
CA LEU A 117 0.22 -13.33 0.74
C LEU A 117 -0.68 -14.57 0.75
N HIS A 118 -1.08 -15.07 -0.42
CA HIS A 118 -1.81 -16.34 -0.54
C HIS A 118 -0.97 -17.54 -0.06
N ALA A 119 0.35 -17.53 -0.31
CA ALA A 119 1.30 -18.51 0.24
C ALA A 119 1.42 -18.45 1.77
N PHE A 120 1.04 -17.33 2.38
CA PHE A 120 1.14 -17.10 3.82
C PHE A 120 -0.19 -17.30 4.57
N ASP A 121 -1.28 -17.53 3.84
CA ASP A 121 -2.63 -17.58 4.39
C ASP A 121 -2.95 -18.96 4.99
N SER A 122 -3.33 -19.01 6.28
CA SER A 122 -3.78 -20.24 6.94
C SER A 122 -5.07 -20.81 6.36
N ARG A 123 -5.81 -20.04 5.56
CA ARG A 123 -7.02 -20.49 4.85
C ARG A 123 -6.71 -21.24 3.56
N ASN A 124 -5.44 -21.34 3.18
CA ASN A 124 -4.98 -22.15 2.06
C ASN A 124 -4.31 -23.44 2.59
N GLU A 125 -4.96 -24.58 2.40
CA GLU A 125 -4.46 -25.88 2.85
C GLU A 125 -3.11 -26.26 2.23
N THR A 126 -2.87 -25.88 0.96
CA THR A 126 -1.59 -26.11 0.29
C THR A 126 -0.48 -25.30 0.97
N SER A 127 -0.75 -24.04 1.30
CA SER A 127 0.19 -23.18 2.02
C SER A 127 0.50 -23.71 3.42
N VAL A 128 -0.52 -24.23 4.12
CA VAL A 128 -0.35 -24.89 5.43
C VAL A 128 0.55 -26.13 5.29
N ALA A 129 0.34 -26.95 4.26
CA ALA A 129 1.19 -28.12 3.99
C ALA A 129 2.64 -27.74 3.65
N MET A 130 2.86 -26.60 2.99
CA MET A 130 4.18 -26.04 2.70
C MET A 130 4.85 -25.38 3.92
N GLY A 131 4.13 -25.27 5.05
CA GLY A 131 4.66 -24.71 6.28
C GLY A 131 4.72 -23.18 6.31
N LEU A 132 4.04 -22.48 5.40
CA LEU A 132 3.96 -21.01 5.36
C LEU A 132 2.55 -20.48 5.70
N GLY A 133 1.52 -21.31 5.53
CA GLY A 133 0.13 -20.96 5.85
C GLY A 133 -0.04 -20.66 7.35
N GLY A 134 -0.34 -19.41 7.67
CA GLY A 134 -0.44 -18.88 9.03
C GLY A 134 0.50 -17.72 9.32
N LEU A 135 1.49 -17.46 8.46
CA LEU A 135 2.36 -16.28 8.56
C LEU A 135 1.56 -14.97 8.43
N LEU A 136 0.60 -14.89 7.50
CA LEU A 136 -0.27 -13.71 7.35
C LEU A 136 -1.07 -13.45 8.64
N GLN A 137 -1.70 -14.49 9.19
CA GLN A 137 -2.47 -14.38 10.43
C GLN A 137 -1.58 -14.11 11.65
N SER A 138 -0.29 -14.47 11.60
CA SER A 138 0.70 -14.19 12.65
C SER A 138 1.39 -12.84 12.49
N SER A 139 1.04 -12.05 11.47
CA SER A 139 1.64 -10.74 11.21
C SER A 139 0.93 -9.60 11.94
N THR A 140 1.72 -8.63 12.39
CA THR A 140 1.28 -7.52 13.24
C THR A 140 1.10 -6.24 12.43
N TYR A 141 1.99 -5.99 11.45
CA TYR A 141 1.96 -4.83 10.55
C TYR A 141 1.98 -5.28 9.10
N ILE A 142 1.39 -4.46 8.23
CA ILE A 142 1.54 -4.55 6.78
C ILE A 142 1.88 -3.16 6.25
N THR A 143 3.01 -3.03 5.56
CA THR A 143 3.44 -1.80 4.90
C THR A 143 3.34 -1.95 3.40
N ALA A 144 2.96 -0.88 2.72
CA ALA A 144 2.69 -0.92 1.29
C ALA A 144 2.94 0.45 0.65
N LEU A 145 3.24 0.45 -0.64
CA LEU A 145 3.25 1.63 -1.49
C LEU A 145 2.88 1.24 -2.92
N SER A 146 2.54 2.20 -3.78
CA SER A 146 2.28 1.97 -5.20
C SER A 146 1.35 0.76 -5.43
N GLY A 147 1.69 -0.18 -6.32
CA GLY A 147 0.94 -1.42 -6.54
C GLY A 147 0.67 -2.28 -5.29
N GLY A 148 1.56 -2.26 -4.30
CA GLY A 148 1.34 -2.88 -2.98
C GLY A 148 0.18 -2.23 -2.20
N SER A 149 -0.04 -0.93 -2.38
CA SER A 149 -1.13 -0.18 -1.72
C SER A 149 -2.52 -0.61 -2.21
N TYR A 150 -2.63 -1.08 -3.46
CA TYR A 150 -3.85 -1.64 -4.03
C TYR A 150 -4.32 -2.84 -3.21
N ILE A 151 -3.37 -3.70 -2.83
CA ILE A 151 -3.64 -4.91 -2.05
C ILE A 151 -4.02 -4.52 -0.63
N SER A 152 -3.19 -3.72 0.05
CA SER A 152 -3.45 -3.40 1.46
C SER A 152 -4.84 -2.78 1.63
N THR A 153 -5.22 -1.88 0.72
CA THR A 153 -6.48 -1.17 0.78
C THR A 153 -7.66 -2.01 0.29
N SER A 154 -7.55 -2.71 -0.84
CA SER A 154 -8.64 -3.56 -1.33
C SER A 154 -8.94 -4.72 -0.37
N LEU A 155 -7.91 -5.30 0.23
CA LEU A 155 -8.04 -6.43 1.14
C LEU A 155 -8.83 -6.04 2.41
N ILE A 156 -8.54 -4.88 3.03
CA ILE A 156 -9.31 -4.43 4.20
C ILE A 156 -10.72 -3.97 3.82
N PHE A 157 -10.90 -3.18 2.77
CA PHE A 157 -12.22 -2.66 2.39
C PHE A 157 -13.18 -3.72 1.82
N ASN A 158 -12.67 -4.89 1.42
CA ASN A 158 -13.48 -6.07 1.11
C ASN A 158 -13.65 -7.02 2.33
N GLU A 159 -13.41 -6.55 3.56
CA GLU A 159 -13.53 -7.32 4.82
C GLU A 159 -12.60 -8.54 4.92
N PHE A 160 -11.38 -8.39 4.42
CA PHE A 160 -10.28 -9.36 4.49
C PHE A 160 -10.64 -10.76 3.94
N PRO A 161 -11.07 -10.88 2.67
CA PRO A 161 -11.40 -12.15 2.06
C PRO A 161 -10.15 -13.04 1.88
N THR A 162 -10.34 -14.26 1.36
CA THR A 162 -9.18 -15.03 0.87
C THR A 162 -8.57 -14.31 -0.33
N LEU A 163 -7.27 -14.45 -0.52
CA LEU A 163 -6.54 -13.74 -1.59
C LEU A 163 -7.03 -14.14 -2.99
N THR A 164 -7.47 -15.39 -3.17
CA THR A 164 -8.08 -15.84 -4.43
C THR A 164 -9.42 -15.17 -4.70
N HIS A 165 -10.29 -14.99 -3.70
CA HIS A 165 -11.55 -14.26 -3.88
C HIS A 165 -11.32 -12.77 -4.09
N LEU A 166 -10.28 -12.20 -3.48
CA LEU A 166 -9.92 -10.79 -3.71
C LEU A 166 -9.58 -10.54 -5.19
N VAL A 167 -8.79 -11.43 -5.81
CA VAL A 167 -8.35 -11.28 -7.21
C VAL A 167 -9.45 -11.71 -8.17
N PHE A 168 -9.97 -12.94 -8.04
CA PHE A 168 -10.82 -13.57 -9.05
C PHE A 168 -12.33 -13.49 -8.75
N GLY A 169 -12.71 -12.94 -7.60
CA GLY A 169 -14.11 -12.87 -7.18
C GLY A 169 -14.65 -14.18 -6.60
N ASN A 170 -15.85 -14.09 -6.04
CA ASN A 170 -16.69 -15.18 -5.58
C ASN A 170 -18.15 -14.69 -5.44
N ASP A 171 -18.99 -15.03 -6.41
CA ASP A 171 -20.40 -14.63 -6.43
C ASP A 171 -21.19 -15.11 -5.20
N THR A 172 -20.87 -16.30 -4.67
CA THR A 172 -21.55 -16.85 -3.49
C THR A 172 -21.24 -16.04 -2.24
N ALA A 173 -20.04 -15.47 -2.16
CA ALA A 173 -19.62 -14.58 -1.09
C ALA A 173 -19.97 -13.10 -1.35
N GLY A 174 -20.50 -12.77 -2.52
CA GLY A 174 -20.78 -11.39 -2.93
C GLY A 174 -19.52 -10.54 -3.13
N ILE A 175 -18.41 -11.17 -3.57
CA ILE A 175 -17.13 -10.49 -3.81
C ILE A 175 -16.91 -10.47 -5.31
N SER A 176 -16.83 -9.30 -5.93
CA SER A 176 -16.68 -9.17 -7.39
C SER A 176 -15.26 -9.44 -7.90
N GLY A 177 -14.28 -9.42 -7.01
CA GLY A 177 -12.87 -9.51 -7.38
C GLY A 177 -12.32 -8.22 -7.97
N TRP A 178 -11.03 -8.22 -8.31
CA TRP A 178 -10.41 -7.10 -9.01
C TRP A 178 -10.82 -7.08 -10.47
N GLN A 179 -11.07 -5.89 -11.01
CA GLN A 179 -11.58 -5.73 -12.38
C GLN A 179 -10.45 -5.65 -13.43
N LEU A 180 -9.39 -6.45 -13.29
CA LEU A 180 -8.17 -6.33 -14.11
C LEU A 180 -8.34 -6.75 -15.58
N LEU A 181 -9.46 -7.41 -15.92
CA LEU A 181 -9.81 -7.69 -17.30
C LEU A 181 -10.16 -6.40 -18.06
N GLU A 182 -10.63 -5.37 -17.36
CA GLU A 182 -10.91 -4.06 -17.93
C GLU A 182 -9.65 -3.20 -17.90
N ASP A 183 -9.45 -2.42 -18.96
CA ASP A 183 -8.39 -1.42 -18.98
C ASP A 183 -8.71 -0.30 -17.98
N ILE A 184 -7.69 0.18 -17.24
CA ILE A 184 -7.85 1.20 -16.20
C ILE A 184 -8.64 2.43 -16.69
N PHE A 185 -8.47 2.83 -17.96
CA PHE A 185 -9.11 4.01 -18.55
C PHE A 185 -10.07 3.70 -19.71
N GLN A 186 -9.98 2.53 -20.34
CA GLN A 186 -10.82 2.11 -21.48
C GLN A 186 -11.66 0.87 -21.18
N PRO A 187 -12.54 0.89 -20.15
CA PRO A 187 -13.33 -0.28 -19.79
C PRO A 187 -14.32 -0.67 -20.89
N GLY A 188 -14.57 -1.97 -20.98
CA GLY A 188 -15.46 -2.59 -21.95
C GLY A 188 -14.75 -3.13 -23.19
N PRO A 189 -15.42 -4.04 -23.94
CA PRO A 189 -14.88 -4.54 -25.20
C PRO A 189 -14.56 -3.39 -26.16
N SER A 190 -13.28 -3.20 -26.47
CA SER A 190 -12.79 -2.07 -27.30
C SER A 190 -13.19 -0.69 -26.75
N GLY A 191 -13.23 -0.50 -25.42
CA GLY A 191 -13.48 0.79 -24.79
C GLY A 191 -14.94 1.25 -24.86
N GLN A 192 -15.90 0.33 -25.01
CA GLN A 192 -17.33 0.65 -25.13
C GLN A 192 -17.86 1.58 -24.03
N TYR A 193 -17.30 1.52 -22.81
CA TYR A 193 -17.76 2.30 -21.66
C TYR A 193 -16.85 3.48 -21.32
N GLU A 194 -15.75 3.68 -22.05
CA GLU A 194 -14.75 4.74 -21.82
C GLU A 194 -15.39 6.12 -21.64
N GLN A 195 -16.28 6.53 -22.55
CA GLN A 195 -16.88 7.87 -22.51
C GLN A 195 -17.72 8.11 -21.25
N ALA A 196 -18.57 7.15 -20.88
CA ALA A 196 -19.44 7.27 -19.71
C ALA A 196 -18.62 7.20 -18.42
N PHE A 197 -17.67 6.27 -18.38
CA PHE A 197 -16.74 6.11 -17.28
C PHE A 197 -15.95 7.41 -17.02
N PHE A 198 -15.30 7.95 -18.05
CA PHE A 198 -14.51 9.17 -17.93
C PHE A 198 -15.36 10.38 -17.52
N ALA A 199 -16.60 10.48 -18.01
CA ALA A 199 -17.53 11.51 -17.58
C ALA A 199 -17.84 11.41 -16.07
N HIS A 200 -18.03 10.21 -15.52
CA HIS A 200 -18.24 10.01 -14.08
C HIS A 200 -17.00 10.38 -13.27
N LEU A 201 -15.78 10.04 -13.74
CA LEU A 201 -14.55 10.45 -13.06
C LEU A 201 -14.44 11.98 -13.00
N LEU A 202 -14.70 12.68 -14.11
CA LEU A 202 -14.71 14.15 -14.13
C LEU A 202 -15.81 14.77 -13.27
N GLU A 203 -16.98 14.13 -13.15
CA GLU A 203 -18.04 14.55 -12.23
C GLU A 203 -17.59 14.44 -10.77
N ASP A 204 -16.93 13.36 -10.38
CA ASP A 204 -16.35 13.18 -9.04
C ASP A 204 -15.29 14.27 -8.75
N LEU A 205 -14.34 14.49 -9.66
CA LEU A 205 -13.35 15.57 -9.54
C LEU A 205 -14.04 16.95 -9.41
N GLY A 206 -15.05 17.21 -10.24
CA GLY A 206 -15.86 18.43 -10.16
C GLY A 206 -16.58 18.57 -8.82
N ALA A 207 -17.03 17.46 -8.22
CA ALA A 207 -17.65 17.42 -6.90
C ALA A 207 -16.64 17.74 -5.79
N LYS A 208 -15.41 17.22 -5.85
CA LYS A 208 -14.32 17.60 -4.94
C LYS A 208 -13.99 19.10 -5.07
N ARG A 209 -13.78 19.58 -6.29
CA ARG A 209 -13.47 21.00 -6.54
C ARG A 209 -14.56 21.93 -6.02
N SER A 210 -15.82 21.61 -6.31
CA SER A 210 -16.98 22.43 -5.92
C SER A 210 -17.26 22.43 -4.42
N ALA A 211 -16.67 21.50 -3.65
CA ALA A 211 -16.90 21.38 -2.21
C ALA A 211 -16.14 22.44 -1.39
N GLY A 212 -15.03 22.97 -1.92
CA GLY A 212 -14.23 23.93 -1.17
C GLY A 212 -13.02 24.50 -1.88
N ASP A 213 -13.02 24.50 -3.22
CA ASP A 213 -11.86 24.86 -4.05
C ASP A 213 -10.64 23.96 -3.82
N PHE A 214 -10.87 22.71 -3.42
CA PHE A 214 -9.83 21.69 -3.36
C PHE A 214 -9.26 21.44 -4.76
N PRO A 215 -7.93 21.42 -4.94
CA PRO A 215 -7.34 21.09 -6.24
C PRO A 215 -7.72 19.69 -6.71
N VAL A 216 -7.80 19.55 -8.03
CA VAL A 216 -7.99 18.25 -8.70
C VAL A 216 -6.95 18.08 -9.78
N THR A 217 -6.34 16.91 -9.83
CA THR A 217 -5.14 16.62 -10.62
C THR A 217 -5.30 15.29 -11.34
N PHE A 218 -4.30 14.88 -12.11
CA PHE A 218 -4.30 13.53 -12.70
C PHE A 218 -4.27 12.44 -11.62
N CYS A 219 -3.63 12.67 -10.47
CA CYS A 219 -3.63 11.72 -9.36
C CYS A 219 -5.05 11.49 -8.78
N ASP A 220 -5.93 12.51 -8.81
CA ASP A 220 -7.34 12.34 -8.44
C ASP A 220 -8.06 11.42 -9.43
N LEU A 221 -7.86 11.66 -10.73
CA LEU A 221 -8.44 10.86 -11.80
C LEU A 221 -7.97 9.40 -11.71
N TRP A 222 -6.67 9.19 -11.55
CA TRP A 222 -6.01 7.90 -11.35
C TRP A 222 -6.57 7.17 -10.13
N GLY A 223 -6.62 7.82 -8.97
CA GLY A 223 -7.18 7.24 -7.75
C GLY A 223 -8.66 6.87 -7.86
N ARG A 224 -9.45 7.64 -8.63
CA ARG A 224 -10.83 7.26 -8.94
C ARG A 224 -10.90 6.06 -9.86
N ALA A 225 -10.08 6.01 -10.91
CA ALA A 225 -10.02 4.85 -11.79
C ALA A 225 -9.63 3.57 -11.02
N LEU A 226 -8.60 3.64 -10.17
CA LEU A 226 -8.19 2.53 -9.32
C LEU A 226 -9.29 2.06 -8.37
N ALA A 227 -10.08 2.98 -7.81
CA ALA A 227 -11.19 2.60 -6.93
C ALA A 227 -12.26 1.76 -7.64
N TYR A 228 -12.54 2.00 -8.93
CA TYR A 228 -13.43 1.13 -9.71
C TYR A 228 -12.86 -0.28 -9.87
N HIS A 229 -11.54 -0.43 -9.92
CA HIS A 229 -10.88 -1.71 -10.18
C HIS A 229 -10.60 -2.53 -8.92
N PHE A 230 -10.33 -1.86 -7.79
CA PHE A 230 -9.81 -2.50 -6.58
C PHE A 230 -10.73 -2.38 -5.37
N LEU A 231 -11.62 -1.38 -5.32
CA LEU A 231 -12.49 -1.15 -4.16
C LEU A 231 -13.93 -1.66 -4.41
N PRO A 232 -14.73 -1.88 -3.35
CA PRO A 232 -16.11 -2.32 -3.51
C PRO A 232 -16.96 -1.35 -4.33
N GLY A 233 -17.90 -1.90 -5.10
CA GLY A 233 -18.92 -1.15 -5.82
C GLY A 233 -18.91 -1.33 -7.34
N THR A 234 -17.95 -2.08 -7.89
CA THR A 234 -17.94 -2.50 -9.30
C THR A 234 -18.16 -4.00 -9.38
N GLU A 235 -19.26 -4.42 -9.99
CA GLU A 235 -19.64 -5.83 -10.05
C GLU A 235 -19.34 -6.48 -11.40
N ASP A 236 -19.43 -5.70 -12.48
CA ASP A 236 -19.22 -6.17 -13.84
C ASP A 236 -18.74 -5.03 -14.77
N THR A 237 -18.40 -5.39 -16.00
CA THR A 237 -17.95 -4.44 -17.03
C THR A 237 -18.97 -3.33 -17.31
N ALA A 238 -20.28 -3.63 -17.28
CA ALA A 238 -21.32 -2.63 -17.55
C ALA A 238 -21.45 -1.60 -16.42
N SER A 239 -21.05 -1.97 -15.21
CA SER A 239 -21.05 -1.10 -14.02
C SER A 239 -20.12 0.11 -14.18
N PHE A 240 -19.07 0.02 -15.01
CA PHE A 240 -18.20 1.17 -15.33
C PHE A 240 -18.94 2.34 -16.01
N ALA A 241 -20.04 2.05 -16.71
CA ALA A 241 -20.90 3.07 -17.31
C ALA A 241 -22.03 3.56 -16.40
N SER A 242 -22.01 3.19 -15.11
CA SER A 242 -23.00 3.58 -14.11
C SER A 242 -22.35 4.32 -12.94
N ASN A 243 -23.12 5.21 -12.30
CA ASN A 243 -22.78 5.84 -11.02
C ASN A 243 -23.84 5.56 -9.95
N THR A 244 -24.76 4.62 -10.23
CA THR A 244 -25.87 4.27 -9.33
C THR A 244 -25.59 3.02 -8.48
N THR A 245 -24.39 2.45 -8.57
CA THR A 245 -23.97 1.32 -7.74
C THR A 245 -23.97 1.72 -6.25
N ALA A 246 -24.15 0.74 -5.36
CA ALA A 246 -24.10 1.00 -3.93
C ALA A 246 -22.73 1.57 -3.56
N GLY A 247 -22.71 2.81 -3.05
CA GLY A 247 -21.48 3.51 -2.71
C GLY A 247 -20.76 4.20 -3.87
N ASN A 248 -21.34 4.21 -5.09
CA ASN A 248 -20.79 4.86 -6.28
C ASN A 248 -19.29 4.53 -6.48
N HIS A 249 -18.97 3.24 -6.58
CA HIS A 249 -17.58 2.76 -6.78
C HIS A 249 -16.61 3.36 -5.75
N ALA A 250 -16.93 3.14 -4.48
CA ALA A 250 -16.21 3.66 -3.32
C ALA A 250 -16.03 5.19 -3.27
N ALA A 251 -16.82 5.99 -4.00
CA ALA A 251 -16.66 7.45 -4.02
C ALA A 251 -16.76 8.09 -2.62
N ALA A 252 -17.54 7.51 -1.72
CA ALA A 252 -17.72 8.04 -0.36
C ALA A 252 -16.87 7.36 0.71
N ILE A 253 -16.10 6.32 0.37
CA ILE A 253 -15.30 5.58 1.36
C ILE A 253 -14.09 6.43 1.71
N SER A 254 -13.98 6.83 2.97
CA SER A 254 -12.74 7.42 3.50
C SER A 254 -11.79 6.33 3.99
N TYR A 255 -10.49 6.52 3.85
CA TYR A 255 -9.48 5.59 4.33
C TYR A 255 -9.58 5.38 5.84
N SER A 256 -9.81 6.46 6.61
CA SER A 256 -10.05 6.37 8.05
C SER A 256 -11.30 5.59 8.45
N SER A 257 -12.27 5.41 7.53
CA SER A 257 -13.47 4.61 7.80
C SER A 257 -13.19 3.12 7.95
N MET A 258 -11.99 2.64 7.57
CA MET A 258 -11.63 1.24 7.77
C MET A 258 -11.69 0.81 9.24
N THR A 259 -11.55 1.76 10.17
CA THR A 259 -11.69 1.52 11.62
C THR A 259 -13.09 1.01 12.02
N GLN A 260 -14.07 1.17 11.14
CA GLN A 260 -15.46 0.74 11.35
C GLN A 260 -15.77 -0.63 10.77
N LEU A 261 -14.84 -1.23 10.02
CA LEU A 261 -15.01 -2.55 9.42
C LEU A 261 -14.89 -3.65 10.48
N GLU A 262 -15.56 -4.77 10.24
CA GLU A 262 -15.58 -5.87 11.21
C GLU A 262 -14.23 -6.57 11.31
N SER A 263 -13.52 -6.74 10.19
CA SER A 263 -12.13 -7.21 10.16
C SER A 263 -11.18 -6.32 10.98
N TRP A 264 -11.39 -5.00 10.99
CA TRP A 264 -10.66 -4.07 11.85
C TRP A 264 -11.03 -4.24 13.33
N LYS A 265 -12.32 -4.18 13.67
CA LYS A 265 -12.81 -4.30 15.05
C LYS A 265 -12.40 -5.64 15.69
N ASN A 266 -12.34 -6.69 14.89
CA ASN A 266 -11.89 -8.02 15.31
C ASN A 266 -10.37 -8.18 15.27
N HIS A 267 -9.62 -7.16 14.86
CA HIS A 267 -8.16 -7.14 14.77
C HIS A 267 -7.61 -8.29 13.91
N THR A 268 -8.37 -8.76 12.91
CA THR A 268 -7.95 -9.89 12.08
C THR A 268 -6.93 -9.46 11.04
N TYR A 269 -6.97 -8.20 10.62
CA TYR A 269 -6.06 -7.60 9.66
C TYR A 269 -4.78 -7.06 10.34
N PRO A 270 -3.56 -7.28 9.80
CA PRO A 270 -2.36 -6.60 10.28
C PRO A 270 -2.50 -5.07 10.18
N PHE A 271 -1.90 -4.30 11.07
CA PHE A 271 -2.03 -2.84 11.07
C PHE A 271 -1.41 -2.25 9.78
N PRO A 272 -2.19 -1.58 8.90
CA PRO A 272 -1.71 -1.06 7.63
C PRO A 272 -1.00 0.27 7.76
N ILE A 273 0.08 0.42 6.99
CA ILE A 273 0.79 1.67 6.79
C ILE A 273 1.08 1.82 5.30
N VAL A 274 0.63 2.90 4.68
CA VAL A 274 0.92 3.22 3.28
C VAL A 274 1.93 4.36 3.21
N LEU A 275 2.91 4.26 2.32
CA LEU A 275 3.98 5.25 2.18
C LEU A 275 3.64 6.21 1.04
N ILE A 276 3.95 7.49 1.25
CA ILE A 276 3.68 8.58 0.31
C ILE A 276 4.88 9.53 0.32
N ASP A 277 5.37 9.88 -0.86
CA ASP A 277 6.45 10.84 -1.03
C ASP A 277 5.92 12.25 -1.25
N VAL A 278 6.84 13.22 -1.31
CA VAL A 278 6.52 14.63 -1.54
C VAL A 278 7.45 15.27 -2.54
N ASN A 279 6.86 15.93 -3.53
CA ASN A 279 7.55 16.87 -4.38
C ASN A 279 7.71 18.20 -3.61
N SER A 280 8.84 18.37 -2.93
CA SER A 280 9.12 19.59 -2.18
C SER A 280 9.96 20.56 -3.03
N PRO A 281 9.54 21.83 -3.19
CA PRO A 281 10.39 22.85 -3.81
C PRO A 281 11.61 23.19 -2.95
N ASN A 282 11.65 22.70 -1.70
CA ASN A 282 12.71 22.93 -0.72
C ASN A 282 13.57 21.67 -0.48
N ALA A 283 13.35 20.59 -1.24
CA ALA A 283 14.15 19.36 -1.16
C ALA A 283 15.64 19.67 -1.35
N GLN A 284 16.50 18.96 -0.62
CA GLN A 284 17.94 19.17 -0.62
C GLN A 284 18.67 17.94 -1.16
N GLY A 285 19.84 18.14 -1.77
CA GLY A 285 20.60 17.02 -2.34
C GLY A 285 20.10 16.56 -3.71
N GLU A 286 20.71 15.50 -4.20
CA GLU A 286 20.43 14.94 -5.52
C GLU A 286 19.54 13.69 -5.38
N PRO A 287 18.72 13.37 -6.40
CA PRO A 287 18.02 12.09 -6.46
C PRO A 287 18.95 10.89 -6.27
N PHE A 288 18.44 9.84 -5.63
CA PHE A 288 19.23 8.64 -5.34
C PHE A 288 19.14 7.59 -6.44
N GLY A 289 20.27 6.95 -6.75
CA GLY A 289 20.32 5.89 -7.75
C GLY A 289 20.03 6.39 -9.17
N ASP A 290 19.90 5.45 -10.11
CA ASP A 290 19.66 5.76 -11.53
C ASP A 290 18.17 5.94 -11.85
N THR A 291 17.28 5.50 -10.95
CA THR A 291 15.82 5.52 -11.13
C THR A 291 15.11 6.55 -10.24
N GLY A 292 15.79 7.10 -9.23
CA GLY A 292 15.17 8.04 -8.29
C GLY A 292 14.92 9.40 -8.91
N VAL A 293 13.83 10.03 -8.48
CA VAL A 293 13.48 11.40 -8.86
C VAL A 293 13.43 12.34 -7.66
N LEU A 294 13.48 11.80 -6.44
CA LEU A 294 13.55 12.56 -5.19
C LEU A 294 14.85 12.26 -4.43
N PRO A 295 15.42 13.24 -3.71
CA PRO A 295 16.53 12.99 -2.81
C PRO A 295 16.07 12.28 -1.53
N LEU A 296 16.88 11.36 -1.00
CA LEU A 296 16.58 10.63 0.26
C LEU A 296 16.50 11.51 1.52
N THR A 297 16.80 12.80 1.41
CA THR A 297 16.55 13.75 2.52
C THR A 297 15.10 14.21 2.58
N SER A 298 14.32 13.97 1.52
CA SER A 298 12.89 14.27 1.52
C SER A 298 12.17 13.43 2.59
N VAL A 299 11.27 14.08 3.33
CA VAL A 299 10.39 13.35 4.27
C VAL A 299 9.53 12.37 3.50
N VAL A 300 9.52 11.12 3.96
CA VAL A 300 8.51 10.14 3.57
C VAL A 300 7.39 10.13 4.59
N TYR A 301 6.16 10.20 4.09
CA TYR A 301 4.96 10.18 4.93
C TYR A 301 4.43 8.75 5.09
N GLU A 302 4.01 8.47 6.31
CA GLU A 302 3.19 7.33 6.67
C GLU A 302 1.72 7.75 6.71
N LEU A 303 0.90 7.03 5.96
CA LEU A 303 -0.55 7.04 6.04
C LEU A 303 -1.00 5.81 6.84
N THR A 304 -1.59 6.05 8.00
CA THR A 304 -2.23 5.02 8.83
C THR A 304 -3.73 5.29 8.94
N PRO A 305 -4.54 4.35 9.43
CA PRO A 305 -5.99 4.56 9.58
C PRO A 305 -6.37 5.70 10.54
N TYR A 306 -5.43 6.12 11.38
CA TYR A 306 -5.61 7.15 12.40
C TYR A 306 -4.97 8.49 12.02
N GLU A 307 -3.83 8.46 11.34
CA GLU A 307 -2.99 9.65 11.19
C GLU A 307 -2.08 9.61 9.96
N PHE A 308 -1.72 10.80 9.47
CA PHE A 308 -0.82 11.07 8.36
C PHE A 308 0.37 11.90 8.84
N GLY A 309 1.60 11.49 8.58
CA GLY A 309 2.79 12.19 9.07
C GLY A 309 4.07 11.38 8.96
N SER A 310 5.10 11.70 9.74
CA SER A 310 6.36 10.97 9.68
C SER A 310 7.04 10.88 11.05
N TYR A 311 7.70 9.73 11.28
CA TYR A 311 8.60 9.54 12.43
C TYR A 311 10.00 10.08 12.18
N GLU A 312 10.32 10.53 10.96
CA GLU A 312 11.61 11.14 10.65
C GLU A 312 11.85 12.40 11.52
N PRO A 313 13.02 12.57 12.16
CA PRO A 313 13.26 13.62 13.14
C PRO A 313 13.04 15.04 12.65
N GLN A 314 13.17 15.28 11.34
CA GLN A 314 12.92 16.57 10.74
C GLN A 314 11.46 17.03 10.91
N LEU A 315 10.50 16.10 10.85
CA LEU A 315 9.08 16.36 11.06
C LEU A 315 8.61 15.92 12.46
N ALA A 316 8.80 14.63 12.80
CA ALA A 316 8.42 13.99 14.06
C ALA A 316 6.99 14.36 14.51
N ALA A 317 6.04 14.27 13.58
CA ALA A 317 4.69 14.77 13.77
C ALA A 317 3.66 14.09 12.86
N PHE A 318 2.44 13.99 13.36
CA PHE A 318 1.31 13.37 12.67
C PHE A 318 0.02 14.16 12.83
N ALA A 319 -0.68 14.34 11.72
CA ALA A 319 -2.00 14.95 11.64
C ALA A 319 -3.08 13.87 11.70
N PRO A 320 -4.21 14.09 12.40
CA PRO A 320 -5.31 13.13 12.40
C PRO A 320 -5.91 12.95 11.00
N LEU A 321 -5.89 11.72 10.49
CA LEU A 321 -6.28 11.43 9.10
C LEU A 321 -7.72 11.85 8.74
N PRO A 322 -8.74 11.67 9.62
CA PRO A 322 -10.10 12.13 9.32
C PRO A 322 -10.21 13.63 9.04
N TYR A 323 -9.18 14.41 9.41
CA TYR A 323 -9.09 15.85 9.20
C TYR A 323 -8.05 16.24 8.13
N LEU A 324 -7.55 15.32 7.32
CA LEU A 324 -6.70 15.64 6.18
C LEU A 324 -7.42 16.64 5.25
N GLY A 325 -6.68 17.55 4.61
CA GLY A 325 -7.25 18.67 3.85
C GLY A 325 -7.68 19.88 4.69
N SER A 326 -7.65 19.77 6.03
CA SER A 326 -7.80 20.91 6.93
C SER A 326 -6.59 21.85 6.83
N THR A 327 -6.80 23.13 7.11
CA THR A 327 -5.68 24.09 7.21
C THR A 327 -5.22 24.21 8.65
N PHE A 328 -3.90 24.18 8.87
CA PHE A 328 -3.27 24.32 10.18
C PHE A 328 -2.32 25.52 10.20
N SER A 329 -1.99 26.00 11.39
CA SER A 329 -0.89 26.96 11.59
C SER A 329 -0.28 26.73 12.96
N GLY A 330 1.02 26.45 13.02
CA GLY A 330 1.73 26.22 14.28
C GLY A 330 1.15 25.05 15.08
N GLY A 331 0.66 24.03 14.37
CA GLY A 331 0.11 22.80 14.97
C GLY A 331 -1.34 22.90 15.41
N THR A 332 -2.02 24.02 15.15
CA THR A 332 -3.43 24.22 15.51
C THR A 332 -4.28 24.36 14.25
N ALA A 333 -5.37 23.59 14.17
CA ALA A 333 -6.32 23.69 13.06
C ALA A 333 -6.99 25.08 12.99
N GLN A 334 -7.10 25.61 11.79
CA GLN A 334 -7.74 26.90 11.47
C GLN A 334 -9.10 26.69 10.81
N LYS A 335 -9.18 25.76 9.86
CA LYS A 335 -10.41 25.32 9.22
C LYS A 335 -10.37 23.81 9.08
N CYS A 336 -11.43 23.14 9.52
CA CYS A 336 -11.51 21.69 9.49
C CYS A 336 -12.29 21.21 8.26
N VAL A 337 -11.77 20.15 7.66
CA VAL A 337 -12.31 19.43 6.52
C VAL A 337 -12.33 17.96 6.91
N ASN A 338 -13.44 17.28 6.63
CA ASN A 338 -13.57 15.84 6.77
C ASN A 338 -13.71 15.21 5.38
N SER A 339 -13.49 13.89 5.30
CA SER A 339 -13.72 13.07 4.10
C SER A 339 -12.87 13.47 2.88
N PHE A 340 -11.81 14.26 3.09
CA PHE A 340 -10.79 14.47 2.07
C PHE A 340 -9.94 13.21 1.85
N ASP A 341 -9.80 12.41 2.91
CA ASP A 341 -9.08 11.15 2.97
C ASP A 341 -9.82 10.02 2.23
N ASN A 342 -10.38 10.28 1.04
CA ASN A 342 -11.03 9.24 0.23
C ASN A 342 -10.05 8.07 -0.04
N ALA A 343 -10.50 6.83 0.17
CA ALA A 343 -9.65 5.65 0.06
C ALA A 343 -9.03 5.50 -1.34
N GLY A 344 -9.80 5.74 -2.40
CA GLY A 344 -9.32 5.75 -3.79
C GLY A 344 -8.28 6.85 -4.06
N LEU A 345 -8.53 8.06 -3.55
CA LEU A 345 -7.56 9.16 -3.66
C LEU A 345 -6.24 8.83 -2.97
N LEU A 346 -6.28 8.25 -1.77
CA LEU A 346 -5.05 7.98 -1.01
C LEU A 346 -4.22 6.84 -1.61
N ILE A 347 -4.85 5.78 -2.11
CA ILE A 347 -4.10 4.74 -2.86
C ILE A 347 -3.56 5.31 -4.17
N GLY A 348 -4.38 6.09 -4.90
CA GLY A 348 -3.93 6.75 -6.11
C GLY A 348 -2.81 7.75 -5.87
N THR A 349 -2.73 8.35 -4.68
CA THR A 349 -1.60 9.19 -4.29
C THR A 349 -0.34 8.36 -4.12
N SER A 350 -0.42 7.26 -3.36
CA SER A 350 0.70 6.34 -3.13
C SER A 350 1.15 5.60 -4.41
N SER A 351 0.39 5.69 -5.50
CA SER A 351 0.73 5.14 -6.81
C SER A 351 0.72 6.15 -7.97
N CYS A 352 0.79 7.45 -7.68
CA CYS A 352 0.90 8.48 -8.72
C CYS A 352 2.38 8.70 -9.10
N ASP A 353 2.98 7.73 -9.80
CA ASP A 353 4.40 7.76 -10.19
C ASP A 353 4.66 8.68 -11.40
N PHE A 354 3.61 9.24 -11.99
CA PHE A 354 3.63 9.98 -13.26
C PHE A 354 4.59 11.17 -13.29
N HIS A 355 4.95 11.71 -12.13
CA HIS A 355 5.96 12.75 -11.96
C HIS A 355 7.35 12.33 -12.48
N MET A 356 7.71 11.04 -12.36
CA MET A 356 8.98 10.51 -12.88
C MET A 356 9.13 10.71 -14.39
N TYR A 357 8.01 10.73 -15.11
CA TYR A 357 8.01 10.92 -16.56
C TYR A 357 7.99 12.39 -16.96
N ASN A 358 8.01 13.31 -15.99
CA ASN A 358 7.81 14.73 -16.22
C ASN A 358 6.59 14.90 -17.12
N ALA A 359 5.43 14.36 -16.72
CA ALA A 359 4.22 14.32 -17.54
C ALA A 359 3.78 15.72 -17.99
N THR A 360 4.22 16.76 -17.27
CA THR A 360 4.08 18.16 -17.63
C THR A 360 5.02 18.62 -18.78
N ASN A 361 6.18 17.97 -19.01
CA ASN A 361 7.20 18.41 -19.98
C ASN A 361 7.92 17.36 -20.89
N SER A 362 7.58 16.05 -20.97
CA SER A 362 8.32 15.07 -21.83
C SER A 362 7.50 14.09 -22.70
N PRO A 363 7.90 13.79 -23.97
CA PRO A 363 6.99 13.37 -25.05
C PRO A 363 6.51 11.90 -25.13
N PHE A 364 6.97 10.97 -24.28
CA PHE A 364 6.74 9.53 -24.51
C PHE A 364 5.47 8.99 -23.83
N TRP A 365 5.17 9.40 -22.60
CA TRP A 365 3.89 9.16 -21.92
C TRP A 365 2.84 10.24 -22.19
N THR A 366 3.26 11.37 -22.76
CA THR A 366 2.36 12.47 -23.12
C THR A 366 1.41 12.15 -24.28
N GLN A 367 1.49 11.02 -24.98
CA GLN A 367 0.47 10.71 -26.00
C GLN A 367 -0.75 10.01 -25.40
N GLU A 368 -0.54 9.17 -24.38
CA GLU A 368 -1.59 8.33 -23.81
C GLU A 368 -2.39 9.06 -22.73
N PHE A 369 -1.71 9.76 -21.81
CA PHE A 369 -2.36 10.43 -20.68
C PHE A 369 -2.63 11.92 -20.91
N MET A 370 -1.95 12.59 -21.85
CA MET A 370 -2.25 14.02 -22.11
C MET A 370 -3.67 14.30 -22.55
N PRO A 371 -4.36 13.44 -23.33
CA PRO A 371 -5.78 13.65 -23.60
C PRO A 371 -6.61 13.76 -22.32
N MET A 372 -6.23 13.05 -21.25
CA MET A 372 -6.90 13.14 -19.95
C MET A 372 -6.47 14.38 -19.19
N ILE A 373 -5.16 14.69 -19.13
CA ILE A 373 -4.63 15.90 -18.48
C ILE A 373 -5.24 17.17 -19.11
N ASN A 374 -5.25 17.25 -20.44
CA ASN A 374 -5.84 18.36 -21.20
C ASN A 374 -7.33 18.54 -20.86
N GLN A 375 -8.08 17.46 -20.64
CA GLN A 375 -9.48 17.55 -20.22
C GLN A 375 -9.59 18.12 -18.81
N ILE A 376 -8.76 17.68 -17.86
CA ILE A 376 -8.75 18.26 -16.50
C ILE A 376 -8.40 19.76 -16.59
N GLU A 377 -7.41 20.15 -17.39
CA GLU A 377 -7.05 21.55 -17.62
C GLU A 377 -8.18 22.35 -18.28
N GLU A 378 -8.87 21.79 -19.28
CA GLU A 378 -9.99 22.44 -19.96
C GLU A 378 -11.14 22.74 -18.99
N TYR A 379 -11.51 21.76 -18.15
CA TYR A 379 -12.62 21.91 -17.21
C TYR A 379 -12.26 22.73 -15.97
N PHE A 380 -11.06 22.54 -15.43
CA PHE A 380 -10.68 23.03 -14.10
C PHE A 380 -9.57 24.07 -14.10
N GLY A 381 -8.69 24.12 -15.11
CA GLY A 381 -7.45 24.92 -15.10
C GLY A 381 -7.66 26.40 -14.80
N LYS A 382 -8.75 27.01 -15.32
CA LYS A 382 -9.12 28.42 -15.00
C LYS A 382 -9.44 28.69 -13.52
N TYR A 383 -9.68 27.64 -12.72
CA TYR A 383 -10.01 27.72 -11.30
C TYR A 383 -8.84 27.29 -10.39
N GLN A 384 -7.81 26.67 -10.95
CA GLN A 384 -6.62 26.18 -10.23
C GLN A 384 -5.34 26.56 -10.98
N LEU A 385 -5.11 27.87 -11.09
CA LEU A 385 -3.95 28.41 -11.80
C LEU A 385 -2.66 27.84 -11.19
N GLU A 386 -1.73 27.43 -12.06
CA GLU A 386 -0.41 26.91 -11.68
C GLU A 386 -0.45 25.62 -10.85
N GLN A 387 -1.60 24.92 -10.82
CA GLN A 387 -1.70 23.61 -10.20
C GLN A 387 -0.88 22.58 -10.99
N GLU A 388 0.11 22.00 -10.33
CA GLU A 388 0.85 20.85 -10.84
C GLU A 388 -0.09 19.65 -11.00
N MET A 389 -0.03 18.99 -12.17
CA MET A 389 -1.02 18.03 -12.61
C MET A 389 -0.69 16.58 -12.27
N ASP A 390 0.59 16.29 -12.02
CA ASP A 390 1.16 14.97 -11.73
C ASP A 390 1.47 14.77 -10.22
N VAL A 391 0.78 15.52 -9.36
CA VAL A 391 0.87 15.41 -7.89
C VAL A 391 -0.51 15.43 -7.26
N MET A 392 -0.67 14.80 -6.10
CA MET A 392 -1.84 15.00 -5.28
C MET A 392 -1.64 16.24 -4.39
N SER A 393 -2.49 17.26 -4.52
CA SER A 393 -2.35 18.49 -3.71
C SER A 393 -3.27 18.53 -2.49
N VAL A 394 -2.70 18.69 -1.30
CA VAL A 394 -3.41 18.82 -0.03
C VAL A 394 -2.94 20.03 0.78
N ALA A 395 -3.82 20.63 1.59
CA ALA A 395 -3.39 21.63 2.57
C ALA A 395 -2.36 21.03 3.54
N ASN A 396 -1.23 21.72 3.75
CA ASN A 396 -0.15 21.22 4.59
C ASN A 396 -0.57 21.25 6.08
N PRO A 397 -0.76 20.09 6.74
CA PRO A 397 -1.13 20.08 8.15
C PRO A 397 0.02 20.50 9.07
N PHE A 398 1.25 20.56 8.54
CA PHE A 398 2.47 20.92 9.24
C PHE A 398 2.91 22.37 8.95
N TYR A 399 2.04 23.18 8.36
CA TYR A 399 2.34 24.58 8.12
C TYR A 399 2.67 25.32 9.44
N LYS A 400 3.82 25.97 9.45
CA LYS A 400 4.46 26.64 10.59
C LYS A 400 4.78 25.72 11.78
N MET A 401 4.81 24.40 11.57
CA MET A 401 5.37 23.44 12.53
C MET A 401 6.86 23.30 12.28
N ASN A 402 7.68 23.55 13.31
CA ASN A 402 9.12 23.25 13.30
C ASN A 402 9.98 24.17 12.40
N VAL A 403 10.20 25.42 12.84
CA VAL A 403 10.99 26.44 12.13
C VAL A 403 12.43 25.95 11.88
N GLY A 404 12.69 25.44 10.68
CA GLY A 404 14.04 25.32 10.10
C GLY A 404 14.59 23.91 9.82
N THR A 405 13.93 22.81 10.22
CA THR A 405 14.44 21.45 9.92
C THR A 405 13.55 20.64 8.97
N TYR A 406 12.24 20.82 9.03
CA TYR A 406 11.31 20.20 8.09
C TYR A 406 11.23 21.03 6.80
N GLN A 407 11.48 20.42 5.64
CA GLN A 407 11.60 21.13 4.36
C GLN A 407 10.39 22.00 4.00
N ASP A 408 9.16 21.53 4.29
CA ASP A 408 7.92 22.21 3.87
C ASP A 408 7.24 22.97 5.01
N TRP A 409 7.98 23.35 6.06
CA TRP A 409 7.40 24.05 7.22
C TRP A 409 6.71 25.37 6.86
N ASN A 410 7.10 26.02 5.77
CA ASN A 410 6.54 27.29 5.31
C ASN A 410 5.66 27.16 4.04
N GLU A 411 5.42 25.95 3.56
CA GLU A 411 4.53 25.70 2.43
C GLU A 411 3.08 25.56 2.92
N THR A 412 2.14 26.19 2.23
CA THR A 412 0.72 26.09 2.61
C THR A 412 0.03 24.83 2.12
N ALA A 413 0.64 24.15 1.14
CA ALA A 413 0.16 22.90 0.55
C ALA A 413 1.33 21.91 0.42
N LEU A 414 1.01 20.62 0.34
CA LEU A 414 1.94 19.56 -0.02
C LEU A 414 1.56 19.04 -1.41
N SER A 415 2.57 18.74 -2.22
CA SER A 415 2.47 18.03 -3.49
C SER A 415 2.91 16.59 -3.24
N LEU A 416 1.95 15.69 -3.05
CA LEU A 416 2.20 14.29 -2.68
C LEU A 416 2.31 13.40 -3.92
N LEU A 417 3.12 12.36 -3.80
CA LEU A 417 3.57 11.49 -4.89
C LEU A 417 3.49 10.00 -4.50
N ASP A 418 3.70 9.12 -5.49
CA ASP A 418 3.96 7.69 -5.24
C ASP A 418 5.11 7.54 -4.24
N GLY A 419 4.92 6.67 -3.24
CA GLY A 419 5.89 6.44 -2.15
C GLY A 419 7.17 5.71 -2.56
N SER A 420 7.37 5.39 -3.84
CA SER A 420 8.57 4.74 -4.39
C SER A 420 9.50 5.68 -5.14
N LEU A 421 9.16 6.97 -5.29
CA LEU A 421 9.89 7.91 -6.16
C LEU A 421 11.23 8.37 -5.58
N ASP A 422 11.49 8.10 -4.30
CA ASP A 422 12.81 8.20 -3.67
C ASP A 422 13.63 6.89 -3.73
N VAL A 423 13.15 5.88 -4.46
CA VAL A 423 13.72 4.52 -4.63
C VAL A 423 13.47 3.58 -3.45
N GLU A 424 12.88 4.01 -2.34
CA GLU A 424 12.45 3.14 -1.23
C GLU A 424 11.20 2.30 -1.56
N ASN A 425 11.15 1.70 -2.77
CA ASN A 425 10.07 0.85 -3.29
C ASN A 425 9.69 -0.37 -2.41
N ASP A 426 10.59 -0.88 -1.57
CA ASP A 426 10.31 -1.79 -0.46
C ASP A 426 9.97 -0.96 0.79
N PRO A 427 8.68 -0.85 1.21
CA PRO A 427 8.24 0.08 2.24
C PRO A 427 8.61 -0.36 3.68
N ILE A 428 9.89 -0.56 3.97
CA ILE A 428 10.37 -1.06 5.27
C ILE A 428 10.67 0.04 6.28
N LEU A 429 10.81 1.30 5.84
CA LEU A 429 11.17 2.44 6.72
C LEU A 429 10.27 2.53 7.97
N PRO A 430 8.93 2.40 7.90
CA PRO A 430 8.07 2.45 9.08
C PRO A 430 8.31 1.30 10.05
N LEU A 431 8.67 0.13 9.54
CA LEU A 431 8.93 -1.07 10.35
C LEU A 431 10.25 -0.97 11.12
N LEU A 432 11.13 -0.03 10.74
CA LEU A 432 12.39 0.26 11.42
C LEU A 432 12.28 1.35 12.49
N VAL A 433 11.09 1.94 12.67
CA VAL A 433 10.79 2.85 13.78
C VAL A 433 10.92 2.10 15.10
N LYS A 434 11.88 2.52 15.93
CA LYS A 434 12.25 1.86 17.19
C LYS A 434 11.06 1.56 18.10
N LYS A 435 10.11 2.50 18.19
CA LYS A 435 8.95 2.33 19.08
C LYS A 435 7.99 1.23 18.66
N ARG A 436 7.97 0.81 17.39
CA ARG A 436 7.18 -0.33 16.90
C ARG A 436 7.76 -1.68 17.33
N ASN A 437 9.05 -1.72 17.70
CA ASN A 437 9.74 -2.90 18.20
C ASN A 437 9.50 -4.14 17.32
N VAL A 438 9.69 -3.99 16.00
CA VAL A 438 9.52 -5.06 15.02
C VAL A 438 10.68 -6.04 15.13
N ASP A 439 10.33 -7.33 15.14
CA ASP A 439 11.25 -8.45 15.34
C ASP A 439 11.70 -9.08 14.03
N ALA A 440 10.80 -9.14 13.06
CA ALA A 440 11.07 -9.64 11.73
C ALA A 440 10.25 -8.88 10.68
N VAL A 441 10.82 -8.73 9.48
CA VAL A 441 10.15 -8.16 8.32
C VAL A 441 10.22 -9.14 7.17
N VAL A 442 9.09 -9.51 6.60
CA VAL A 442 9.02 -10.26 5.34
C VAL A 442 8.86 -9.27 4.21
N ILE A 443 9.85 -9.21 3.32
CA ILE A 443 9.95 -8.23 2.25
C ILE A 443 9.63 -8.94 0.94
N LEU A 444 8.56 -8.50 0.29
CA LEU A 444 8.14 -8.99 -1.01
C LEU A 444 8.54 -7.95 -2.06
N ASP A 445 9.66 -8.20 -2.71
CA ASP A 445 10.28 -7.25 -3.64
C ASP A 445 9.93 -7.63 -5.08
N SER A 446 9.14 -6.78 -5.73
CA SER A 446 8.68 -6.90 -7.11
C SER A 446 9.12 -5.70 -7.96
N SER A 447 10.15 -5.00 -7.49
CA SER A 447 10.74 -3.85 -8.17
C SER A 447 11.24 -4.27 -9.56
N GLY A 448 10.95 -3.45 -10.58
CA GLY A 448 11.37 -3.66 -11.97
C GLY A 448 12.68 -2.91 -12.27
N GLU A 449 13.77 -3.28 -11.60
CA GLU A 449 15.01 -2.48 -11.59
C GLU A 449 16.02 -2.90 -12.67
N THR A 450 15.92 -4.13 -13.19
CA THR A 450 16.78 -4.62 -14.30
C THR A 450 16.07 -4.55 -15.65
N SER A 451 16.82 -4.81 -16.73
CA SER A 451 16.27 -4.93 -18.10
C SER A 451 15.23 -6.04 -18.27
N GLU A 452 15.14 -6.97 -17.31
CA GLU A 452 14.18 -8.06 -17.27
C GLU A 452 13.03 -7.79 -16.28
N GLU A 453 12.88 -6.55 -15.80
CA GLU A 453 11.87 -6.15 -14.81
C GLU A 453 11.98 -6.95 -13.50
N LYS A 454 13.22 -7.20 -13.06
CA LYS A 454 13.54 -7.92 -11.82
C LYS A 454 14.12 -7.01 -10.74
N PRO A 455 14.02 -7.41 -9.46
CA PRO A 455 14.72 -6.71 -8.40
C PRO A 455 16.23 -6.78 -8.54
N SER A 456 16.91 -5.76 -8.05
CA SER A 456 18.37 -5.66 -8.00
C SER A 456 18.90 -5.41 -6.58
N GLY A 457 17.99 -5.18 -5.62
CA GLY A 457 18.30 -4.79 -4.24
C GLY A 457 18.53 -3.28 -4.07
N LEU A 458 18.32 -2.49 -5.12
CA LEU A 458 18.50 -1.04 -5.10
C LEU A 458 17.55 -0.39 -4.09
N SER A 459 16.32 -0.87 -3.96
CA SER A 459 15.39 -0.33 -2.97
C SER A 459 15.85 -0.44 -1.51
N LEU A 460 16.32 -1.61 -1.08
CA LEU A 460 16.86 -1.78 0.27
C LEU A 460 18.15 -0.99 0.49
N LEU A 461 18.96 -0.78 -0.56
CA LEU A 461 20.12 0.11 -0.52
C LEU A 461 19.70 1.58 -0.34
N ALA A 462 18.57 2.00 -0.91
CA ALA A 462 18.01 3.34 -0.71
C ALA A 462 17.64 3.57 0.76
N THR A 463 16.89 2.64 1.39
CA THR A 463 16.59 2.74 2.82
C THR A 463 17.85 2.66 3.70
N GLN A 464 18.83 1.84 3.33
CA GLN A 464 20.13 1.81 4.01
C GLN A 464 20.82 3.18 3.92
N ALA A 465 20.88 3.78 2.73
CA ALA A 465 21.49 5.09 2.52
C ALA A 465 20.75 6.18 3.30
N LYS A 466 19.42 6.15 3.34
CA LYS A 466 18.60 7.04 4.17
C LYS A 466 18.89 6.88 5.66
N SER A 467 19.12 5.66 6.14
CA SER A 467 19.52 5.43 7.53
C SER A 467 20.77 6.23 7.94
N VAL A 468 21.66 6.54 6.98
CA VAL A 468 22.89 7.32 7.16
C VAL A 468 22.63 8.83 7.09
N THR A 469 21.60 9.29 6.35
CA THR A 469 21.21 10.70 6.31
C THR A 469 20.50 11.14 7.59
N LEU A 470 19.84 10.21 8.27
CA LEU A 470 19.15 10.44 9.53
C LEU A 470 20.13 10.52 10.71
N PRO A 471 19.79 11.24 11.80
CA PRO A 471 20.56 11.21 13.03
C PRO A 471 20.83 9.76 13.50
N PRO A 472 22.04 9.43 13.99
CA PRO A 472 22.36 8.07 14.41
C PRO A 472 21.34 7.48 15.37
N GLY A 473 20.95 6.23 15.12
CA GLY A 473 19.95 5.52 15.91
C GLY A 473 18.51 5.99 15.72
N THR A 474 18.17 6.67 14.62
CA THR A 474 16.78 6.97 14.28
C THR A 474 16.01 5.70 13.91
N ILE A 475 16.58 4.89 13.02
CA ILE A 475 16.04 3.61 12.58
C ILE A 475 17.04 2.47 12.82
N ASN A 476 16.55 1.24 12.88
CA ASN A 476 17.38 0.05 13.12
C ASN A 476 17.53 -0.80 11.86
N PHE A 477 18.26 -0.30 10.86
CA PHE A 477 18.54 -1.06 9.65
C PHE A 477 19.51 -2.23 9.97
N PRO A 478 19.23 -3.48 9.52
CA PRO A 478 20.09 -4.62 9.78
C PRO A 478 21.46 -4.56 9.09
N MET A 479 22.52 -4.94 9.80
CA MET A 479 23.88 -5.07 9.26
C MET A 479 24.47 -6.45 9.62
N PRO A 480 25.42 -7.00 8.83
CA PRO A 480 25.97 -6.46 7.59
C PRO A 480 24.96 -6.49 6.43
N PHE A 481 25.17 -5.63 5.44
CA PHE A 481 24.37 -5.54 4.21
C PHE A 481 25.31 -5.21 3.02
N PRO A 482 25.00 -5.61 1.78
CA PRO A 482 25.78 -5.22 0.60
C PRO A 482 25.90 -3.70 0.45
N ASN A 483 26.96 -3.21 -0.19
CA ASN A 483 27.22 -1.77 -0.34
C ASN A 483 26.78 -1.21 -1.70
N SER A 484 26.41 -2.07 -2.65
CA SER A 484 25.96 -1.67 -3.98
C SER A 484 25.08 -2.73 -4.62
N THR A 485 24.31 -2.32 -5.64
CA THR A 485 23.51 -3.21 -6.48
C THR A 485 24.40 -4.26 -7.17
N ASP A 486 25.58 -3.87 -7.66
CA ASP A 486 26.54 -4.80 -8.26
C ASP A 486 26.99 -5.89 -7.27
N GLU A 487 27.27 -5.50 -6.01
CA GLU A 487 27.60 -6.45 -4.95
C GLU A 487 26.41 -7.37 -4.67
N PHE A 488 25.21 -6.79 -4.52
CA PHE A 488 23.97 -7.52 -4.26
C PHE A 488 23.69 -8.59 -5.34
N MET A 489 23.82 -8.18 -6.60
CA MET A 489 23.61 -9.02 -7.76
C MET A 489 24.69 -10.07 -7.95
N SER A 490 25.98 -9.71 -7.81
CA SER A 490 27.10 -10.65 -7.97
C SER A 490 27.10 -11.77 -6.93
N LEU A 491 26.56 -11.49 -5.74
CA LEU A 491 26.31 -12.48 -4.70
C LEU A 491 25.04 -13.32 -4.96
N GLY A 492 24.24 -12.98 -5.98
CA GLY A 492 22.99 -13.65 -6.34
C GLY A 492 21.84 -13.41 -5.35
N LEU A 493 21.91 -12.35 -4.54
CA LEU A 493 20.90 -12.06 -3.50
C LEU A 493 19.54 -11.67 -4.09
N HIS A 494 19.54 -11.09 -5.29
CA HIS A 494 18.34 -10.78 -6.06
C HIS A 494 17.60 -12.00 -6.63
N ALA A 495 18.27 -13.16 -6.70
CA ALA A 495 17.78 -14.35 -7.40
C ALA A 495 17.33 -15.48 -6.46
N ARG A 496 17.15 -15.18 -5.17
CA ARG A 496 16.73 -16.16 -4.15
C ARG A 496 16.23 -15.49 -2.87
N PRO A 497 15.48 -16.23 -2.05
CA PRO A 497 15.23 -15.79 -0.69
C PRO A 497 16.52 -15.70 0.14
N VAL A 498 16.64 -14.64 0.94
CA VAL A 498 17.79 -14.41 1.83
C VAL A 498 17.36 -13.73 3.12
N PHE A 499 18.07 -14.04 4.22
CA PHE A 499 17.87 -13.39 5.50
C PHE A 499 18.95 -12.36 5.79
N PHE A 500 18.56 -11.16 6.24
CA PHE A 500 19.49 -10.14 6.74
C PHE A 500 19.29 -9.91 8.24
N GLY A 501 20.33 -9.44 8.94
CA GLY A 501 20.27 -9.23 10.38
C GLY A 501 20.23 -10.51 11.23
N CYS A 502 20.58 -11.65 10.65
CA CYS A 502 20.52 -12.95 11.32
C CYS A 502 21.86 -13.41 11.91
N ASP A 503 22.95 -12.70 11.57
CA ASP A 503 24.26 -12.87 12.20
C ASP A 503 24.24 -12.22 13.59
N GLY A 504 24.88 -12.87 14.58
CA GLY A 504 25.10 -12.24 15.89
C GLY A 504 23.96 -12.25 16.92
N ALA A 505 22.81 -12.89 16.65
CA ALA A 505 21.61 -12.89 17.52
C ALA A 505 21.75 -13.54 18.94
N ASN A 506 22.94 -13.62 19.51
CA ASN A 506 23.14 -13.84 20.94
C ASN A 506 23.36 -12.52 21.70
N ASN A 507 23.46 -11.39 21.00
CA ASN A 507 23.61 -10.08 21.58
C ASN A 507 22.22 -9.45 21.79
N THR A 508 21.81 -9.26 23.04
CA THR A 508 20.56 -8.58 23.41
C THR A 508 20.54 -7.09 23.02
N ASN A 509 21.64 -6.55 22.48
CA ASN A 509 21.73 -5.20 21.97
C ASN A 509 21.46 -5.10 20.46
N ASP A 510 21.23 -6.22 19.76
CA ASP A 510 20.85 -6.25 18.34
C ASP A 510 19.36 -5.86 18.23
N ASN A 511 19.08 -4.56 18.29
CA ASN A 511 17.74 -4.00 18.27
C ASN A 511 17.11 -3.92 16.85
N TYR A 512 17.72 -4.54 15.83
CA TYR A 512 17.20 -4.56 14.46
C TYR A 512 16.42 -5.85 14.16
N PRO A 513 15.37 -5.80 13.32
CA PRO A 513 14.62 -6.99 12.91
C PRO A 513 15.47 -7.94 12.06
N VAL A 514 15.03 -9.20 11.95
CA VAL A 514 15.49 -10.10 10.88
C VAL A 514 14.69 -9.80 9.62
N PHE A 515 15.35 -9.52 8.51
CA PHE A 515 14.67 -9.44 7.22
C PHE A 515 14.59 -10.82 6.58
N VAL A 516 13.43 -11.15 6.03
CA VAL A 516 13.18 -12.30 5.16
C VAL A 516 12.84 -11.73 3.79
N TYR A 517 13.84 -11.64 2.91
CA TYR A 517 13.69 -11.08 1.57
C TYR A 517 13.25 -12.15 0.59
N ILE A 518 12.22 -11.89 -0.21
CA ILE A 518 11.67 -12.76 -1.23
C ILE A 518 11.52 -11.95 -2.54
N PRO A 519 12.41 -12.13 -3.52
CA PRO A 519 12.38 -11.39 -4.77
C PRO A 519 11.45 -12.00 -5.82
N ASN A 520 10.89 -11.15 -6.69
CA ASN A 520 10.22 -11.53 -7.93
C ASN A 520 11.23 -11.90 -9.03
N ASP A 521 12.00 -12.97 -8.79
CA ASP A 521 12.94 -13.54 -9.75
C ASP A 521 12.31 -14.70 -10.54
N ASP A 522 11.26 -14.43 -11.32
CA ASP A 522 10.67 -15.47 -12.16
C ASP A 522 11.63 -15.83 -13.31
N PRO A 523 12.12 -17.08 -13.39
CA PRO A 523 12.97 -17.51 -14.49
C PRO A 523 12.21 -17.61 -15.83
N THR A 524 10.88 -17.60 -15.81
CA THR A 524 10.03 -17.63 -17.01
C THR A 524 9.64 -16.23 -17.51
N GLY A 525 9.77 -15.21 -16.65
CA GLY A 525 9.40 -13.83 -16.95
C GLY A 525 7.89 -13.56 -16.93
N VAL A 526 7.05 -14.55 -16.59
CA VAL A 526 5.59 -14.41 -16.59
C VAL A 526 5.15 -13.36 -15.57
N THR A 527 5.75 -13.35 -14.38
CA THR A 527 5.44 -12.33 -13.35
C THR A 527 6.14 -11.00 -13.58
N ASN A 528 7.04 -10.86 -14.56
CA ASN A 528 7.85 -9.67 -14.81
C ASN A 528 7.21 -8.78 -15.89
N ILE A 529 5.91 -8.48 -15.76
CA ILE A 529 5.21 -7.57 -16.68
C ILE A 529 5.66 -6.12 -16.48
N SER A 530 5.50 -5.28 -17.51
CA SER A 530 5.82 -3.85 -17.43
C SER A 530 4.99 -3.17 -16.34
N THR A 531 5.59 -2.22 -15.61
CA THR A 531 4.87 -1.33 -14.68
C THR A 531 3.71 -0.62 -15.39
N SER A 532 3.88 -0.31 -16.68
CA SER A 532 2.87 0.38 -17.46
C SER A 532 1.72 -0.47 -18.00
N THR A 533 1.59 -1.73 -17.56
CA THR A 533 0.47 -2.59 -17.98
C THR A 533 -0.81 -2.14 -17.28
N LEU A 534 -1.81 -1.71 -18.05
CA LEU A 534 -3.11 -1.20 -17.55
C LEU A 534 -4.27 -2.22 -17.68
N GLN A 535 -4.02 -3.39 -18.26
CA GLN A 535 -5.03 -4.42 -18.49
C GLN A 535 -4.38 -5.80 -18.50
N ILE A 536 -5.02 -6.79 -17.88
CA ILE A 536 -4.51 -8.18 -17.84
C ILE A 536 -5.67 -9.15 -18.09
N SER A 537 -5.53 -10.04 -19.08
CA SER A 537 -6.50 -11.11 -19.32
C SER A 537 -6.59 -12.07 -18.13
N THR A 538 -7.74 -12.71 -17.92
CA THR A 538 -7.93 -13.68 -16.83
C THR A 538 -6.93 -14.83 -16.87
N GLU A 539 -6.55 -15.30 -18.06
CA GLU A 539 -5.50 -16.32 -18.24
C GLU A 539 -4.15 -15.82 -17.72
N ASN A 540 -3.71 -14.63 -18.15
CA ASN A 540 -2.45 -14.05 -17.69
C ASN A 540 -2.49 -13.73 -16.19
N GLN A 541 -3.61 -13.27 -15.64
CA GLN A 541 -3.77 -13.08 -14.19
C GLN A 541 -3.55 -14.39 -13.44
N THR A 542 -4.12 -15.49 -13.94
CA THR A 542 -3.98 -16.83 -13.36
C THR A 542 -2.53 -17.31 -13.42
N ASP A 543 -1.87 -17.15 -14.56
CA ASP A 543 -0.48 -17.55 -14.74
C ASP A 543 0.48 -16.75 -13.84
N ILE A 544 0.31 -15.43 -13.77
CA ILE A 544 1.10 -14.56 -12.89
C ILE A 544 0.88 -14.95 -11.42
N PHE A 545 -0.38 -15.11 -11.00
CA PHE A 545 -0.73 -15.48 -9.63
C PHE A 545 -0.11 -16.82 -9.24
N ASN A 546 -0.19 -17.82 -10.12
CA ASN A 546 0.36 -19.16 -9.86
C ASN A 546 1.89 -19.15 -9.80
N ASN A 547 2.56 -18.47 -10.73
CA ASN A 547 4.02 -18.39 -10.72
C ASN A 547 4.54 -17.61 -9.51
N ALA A 548 3.89 -16.51 -9.15
CA ALA A 548 4.24 -15.73 -7.96
C ALA A 548 4.00 -16.52 -6.66
N TYR A 549 2.92 -17.29 -6.58
CA TYR A 549 2.70 -18.23 -5.46
C TYR A 549 3.85 -19.24 -5.37
N HIS A 550 4.25 -19.83 -6.50
CA HIS A 550 5.37 -20.76 -6.55
C HIS A 550 6.66 -20.10 -6.06
N LEU A 551 7.00 -18.89 -6.51
CA LEU A 551 8.17 -18.15 -6.03
C LEU A 551 8.17 -17.96 -4.51
N ALA A 552 7.03 -17.59 -3.92
CA ALA A 552 6.91 -17.38 -2.49
C ALA A 552 7.12 -18.66 -1.65
N VAL A 553 6.69 -19.82 -2.16
CA VAL A 553 6.83 -21.11 -1.46
C VAL A 553 8.13 -21.87 -1.80
N ARG A 554 8.91 -21.39 -2.78
CA ARG A 554 10.02 -22.13 -3.37
C ARG A 554 11.24 -22.28 -2.46
N GLY A 555 11.56 -21.27 -1.65
CA GLY A 555 12.85 -21.22 -0.94
C GLY A 555 14.05 -21.18 -1.90
N TYR A 556 15.26 -21.45 -1.39
CA TYR A 556 16.47 -21.51 -2.22
C TYR A 556 16.72 -22.91 -2.79
N VAL A 557 16.55 -23.05 -4.10
CA VAL A 557 16.68 -24.35 -4.81
C VAL A 557 17.89 -24.44 -5.74
N GLY A 558 18.85 -23.53 -5.57
CA GLY A 558 20.07 -23.43 -6.37
C GLY A 558 19.97 -22.37 -7.49
N ILE A 559 21.07 -21.66 -7.73
CA ILE A 559 21.12 -20.47 -8.59
C ILE A 559 20.77 -20.69 -10.07
N ASN A 560 20.90 -21.92 -10.58
CA ASN A 560 20.61 -22.24 -11.99
C ASN A 560 19.28 -22.99 -12.18
N ASN A 561 18.48 -23.08 -11.13
CA ASN A 561 17.26 -23.86 -11.16
C ASN A 561 16.10 -23.00 -11.67
N THR A 562 15.61 -23.31 -12.87
CA THR A 562 14.48 -22.60 -13.48
C THR A 562 13.13 -23.29 -13.27
N LYS A 563 13.10 -24.44 -12.60
CA LYS A 563 11.89 -25.23 -12.35
C LYS A 563 11.12 -24.66 -11.17
N LEU A 564 10.14 -23.80 -11.43
CA LEU A 564 9.25 -23.22 -10.42
C LEU A 564 8.56 -24.29 -9.58
N GLU A 565 8.40 -25.50 -10.12
CA GLU A 565 7.78 -26.59 -9.41
C GLU A 565 8.68 -27.24 -8.33
N GLN A 566 9.98 -26.95 -8.35
CA GLN A 566 10.92 -27.45 -7.34
C GLN A 566 11.02 -26.47 -6.18
N HIS A 567 10.92 -26.97 -4.96
CA HIS A 567 11.02 -26.17 -3.74
C HIS A 567 11.94 -26.81 -2.68
N ASP A 568 12.49 -25.97 -1.79
CA ASP A 568 13.20 -26.38 -0.58
C ASP A 568 12.20 -26.80 0.49
N THR A 569 12.18 -28.10 0.83
CA THR A 569 11.23 -28.67 1.80
C THR A 569 11.39 -28.12 3.22
N GLU A 570 12.51 -27.46 3.52
CA GLU A 570 12.76 -26.82 4.81
C GLU A 570 12.40 -25.33 4.83
N TRP A 571 11.96 -24.75 3.71
CA TRP A 571 11.71 -23.32 3.58
C TRP A 571 10.73 -22.79 4.64
N GLY A 572 9.57 -23.43 4.81
CA GLY A 572 8.59 -23.03 5.83
C GLY A 572 9.14 -23.06 7.26
N ILE A 573 9.97 -24.06 7.60
CA ILE A 573 10.67 -24.13 8.89
C ILE A 573 11.68 -22.98 9.02
N CYS A 574 12.40 -22.66 7.95
CA CYS A 574 13.41 -21.60 7.98
C CYS A 574 12.80 -20.21 8.12
N VAL A 575 11.67 -19.95 7.46
CA VAL A 575 10.90 -18.72 7.67
C VAL A 575 10.41 -18.65 9.12
N ALA A 576 9.82 -19.72 9.65
CA ALA A 576 9.38 -19.77 11.04
C ALA A 576 10.53 -19.48 12.03
N CYS A 577 11.72 -20.05 11.81
CA CYS A 577 12.92 -19.76 12.58
C CYS A 577 13.35 -18.29 12.52
N ALA A 578 13.28 -17.66 11.34
CA ALA A 578 13.59 -16.23 11.19
C ALA A 578 12.59 -15.35 11.95
N ILE A 579 11.30 -15.64 11.84
CA ILE A 579 10.21 -14.90 12.48
C ILE A 579 10.33 -14.91 14.01
N ILE A 580 10.65 -16.06 14.61
CA ILE A 580 10.72 -16.18 16.08
C ILE A 580 12.07 -15.79 16.66
N GLU A 581 13.05 -15.41 15.84
CA GLU A 581 14.44 -15.32 16.27
C GLU A 581 14.65 -14.28 17.37
N ARG A 582 14.08 -13.09 17.24
CA ARG A 582 14.19 -12.05 18.28
C ARG A 582 13.38 -12.37 19.53
N MET A 583 12.22 -13.00 19.38
CA MET A 583 11.46 -13.56 20.51
C MET A 583 12.33 -14.56 21.29
N ARG A 584 12.96 -15.52 20.60
CA ARG A 584 13.84 -16.53 21.21
C ARG A 584 14.96 -15.88 22.04
N VAL A 585 15.59 -14.83 21.50
CA VAL A 585 16.65 -14.08 22.21
C VAL A 585 16.14 -13.45 23.49
N ARG A 586 15.00 -12.74 23.42
CA ARG A 586 14.37 -12.13 24.61
C ARG A 586 14.08 -13.16 25.71
N GLN A 587 13.68 -14.36 25.32
CA GLN A 587 13.35 -15.45 26.23
C GLN A 587 14.60 -16.21 26.75
N GLY A 588 15.81 -15.86 26.29
CA GLY A 588 17.04 -16.53 26.71
C GLY A 588 17.13 -17.99 26.29
N VAL A 589 16.45 -18.36 25.20
CA VAL A 589 16.33 -19.75 24.71
C VAL A 589 17.38 -20.02 23.62
N THR A 590 17.95 -21.22 23.57
CA THR A 590 18.93 -21.59 22.54
C THR A 590 18.27 -21.91 21.20
N ARG A 591 18.93 -21.61 20.08
CA ARG A 591 18.47 -22.07 18.75
C ARG A 591 18.38 -23.60 18.72
N THR A 592 17.39 -24.13 18.00
CA THR A 592 17.32 -25.55 17.66
C THR A 592 18.32 -25.90 16.55
N ASP A 593 18.59 -27.18 16.33
CA ASP A 593 19.43 -27.64 15.23
C ASP A 593 18.84 -27.27 13.86
N ALA A 594 17.50 -27.35 13.72
CA ALA A 594 16.81 -26.97 12.50
C ALA A 594 16.97 -25.47 12.20
N CYS A 595 16.76 -24.60 13.18
CA CYS A 595 16.99 -23.16 12.98
C CYS A 595 18.46 -22.84 12.72
N THR A 596 19.39 -23.54 13.37
CA THR A 596 20.83 -23.39 13.09
C THR A 596 21.16 -23.73 11.64
N SER A 597 20.60 -24.83 11.12
CA SER A 597 20.73 -25.21 9.71
C SER A 597 20.12 -24.16 8.78
N CYS A 598 18.92 -23.66 9.10
CA CYS A 598 18.25 -22.62 8.32
C CYS A 598 19.08 -21.33 8.20
N PHE A 599 19.63 -20.83 9.31
CA PHE A 599 20.49 -19.64 9.27
C PHE A 599 21.82 -19.92 8.53
N SER A 600 22.36 -21.14 8.58
CA SER A 600 23.55 -21.46 7.77
C SER A 600 23.29 -21.42 6.26
N ARG A 601 22.03 -21.62 5.83
CA ARG A 601 21.62 -21.63 4.42
C ARG A 601 21.19 -20.25 3.94
N TYR A 602 20.36 -19.55 4.71
CA TYR A 602 19.70 -18.33 4.27
C TYR A 602 20.36 -17.05 4.80
N CYS A 603 21.20 -17.11 5.82
CA CYS A 603 21.71 -15.88 6.44
C CYS A 603 22.82 -15.20 5.64
N PHE A 604 22.62 -13.92 5.34
CA PHE A 604 23.68 -13.07 4.86
C PHE A 604 24.63 -12.68 6.01
N THR A 605 25.91 -13.07 5.87
CA THR A 605 26.97 -12.87 6.88
C THR A 605 28.09 -11.94 6.37
N GLY A 606 27.81 -11.16 5.32
CA GLY A 606 28.77 -10.23 4.71
C GLY A 606 29.78 -10.87 3.75
N GLN A 607 30.85 -10.12 3.45
CA GLN A 607 31.89 -10.44 2.46
C GLN A 607 32.68 -11.74 2.73
N ASN A 608 32.60 -12.30 3.94
CA ASN A 608 33.24 -13.58 4.28
C ASN A 608 32.39 -14.80 3.88
N MET A 609 31.24 -14.60 3.22
CA MET A 609 30.40 -15.70 2.74
C MET A 609 31.12 -16.51 1.64
N THR A 610 31.66 -17.67 2.00
CA THR A 610 32.29 -18.61 1.06
C THR A 610 31.28 -19.62 0.56
N GLY A 611 30.52 -19.28 -0.48
CA GLY A 611 29.52 -20.15 -1.10
C GLY A 611 28.30 -20.40 -0.20
N ILE A 612 27.11 -20.40 -0.80
CA ILE A 612 25.87 -20.74 -0.09
C ILE A 612 25.61 -22.22 -0.28
N PRO A 613 25.36 -22.99 0.80
CA PRO A 613 24.97 -24.38 0.66
C PRO A 613 23.66 -24.46 -0.15
N ASP A 614 23.68 -25.16 -1.29
CA ASP A 614 22.46 -25.51 -2.01
C ASP A 614 21.52 -26.32 -1.10
N SER A 615 20.20 -26.23 -1.33
CA SER A 615 19.27 -27.11 -0.62
C SER A 615 19.61 -28.57 -0.93
N THR A 616 19.79 -29.34 0.14
CA THR A 616 20.04 -30.79 0.05
C THR A 616 18.74 -31.60 0.04
N LYS A 617 17.59 -30.94 0.14
CA LYS A 617 16.26 -31.56 0.26
C LYS A 617 15.23 -30.85 -0.64
N LEU A 618 15.37 -31.09 -1.94
CA LEU A 618 14.44 -30.60 -2.96
C LEU A 618 13.27 -31.57 -3.15
N SER A 619 12.07 -31.02 -3.37
CA SER A 619 10.91 -31.78 -3.82
C SER A 619 10.22 -31.12 -5.01
N THR A 620 9.58 -31.93 -5.85
CA THR A 620 8.68 -31.51 -6.94
C THR A 620 7.21 -31.80 -6.61
N SER A 621 6.94 -32.43 -5.46
CA SER A 621 5.58 -32.81 -5.08
C SER A 621 4.86 -31.61 -4.47
N TYR A 622 4.20 -30.81 -5.30
CA TYR A 622 2.96 -30.22 -4.83
C TYR A 622 1.98 -31.37 -4.69
N SER A 623 1.30 -31.51 -3.54
CA SER A 623 0.03 -32.24 -3.57
C SER A 623 -0.77 -31.64 -4.72
N SER A 624 -1.09 -32.46 -5.72
CA SER A 624 -1.77 -32.07 -6.97
C SER A 624 -2.61 -30.81 -6.77
N LEU A 625 -2.16 -29.68 -7.32
CA LEU A 625 -2.80 -28.39 -7.17
C LEU A 625 -4.26 -28.56 -7.59
N ASP A 626 -5.17 -28.62 -6.63
CA ASP A 626 -6.56 -28.27 -6.87
C ASP A 626 -6.64 -26.74 -6.73
N LEU A 627 -5.88 -26.05 -7.60
CA LEU A 627 -6.21 -24.69 -8.01
C LEU A 627 -7.32 -24.77 -9.07
N SER A 628 -8.27 -25.72 -8.95
CA SER A 628 -9.52 -25.57 -9.67
C SER A 628 -10.21 -24.34 -9.09
N ILE A 629 -9.84 -23.19 -9.66
CA ILE A 629 -10.76 -22.10 -9.91
C ILE A 629 -11.95 -22.82 -10.54
N GLN A 630 -12.99 -23.06 -9.76
CA GLN A 630 -14.23 -23.56 -10.33
C GLN A 630 -14.64 -22.52 -11.35
N ASP A 631 -14.51 -22.86 -12.63
CA ASP A 631 -15.08 -22.11 -13.74
C ASP A 631 -16.50 -21.63 -13.35
N PRO A 632 -16.75 -20.32 -13.22
CA PRO A 632 -18.11 -19.82 -13.15
C PRO A 632 -18.79 -19.90 -14.53
N LEU A 633 -18.04 -20.18 -15.59
CA LEU A 633 -18.49 -20.04 -16.98
C LEU A 633 -18.92 -21.37 -17.61
N ASN A 634 -19.99 -21.96 -17.08
CA ASN A 634 -20.85 -22.85 -17.87
C ASN A 634 -21.97 -22.03 -18.55
N ALA A 635 -21.56 -21.12 -19.44
CA ALA A 635 -22.44 -20.52 -20.44
C ALA A 635 -21.74 -20.62 -21.80
N SER A 636 -22.20 -21.58 -22.62
CA SER A 636 -21.67 -21.87 -23.95
C SER A 636 -21.47 -20.62 -24.81
N PRO A 637 -20.30 -20.44 -25.47
CA PRO A 637 -20.15 -19.43 -26.50
C PRO A 637 -20.78 -19.94 -27.80
N SER A 638 -21.77 -19.21 -28.32
CA SER A 638 -22.14 -19.34 -29.73
C SER A 638 -21.03 -18.76 -30.59
N SER A 639 -20.43 -19.62 -31.40
CA SER A 639 -19.39 -19.34 -32.38
C SER A 639 -19.72 -18.17 -33.32
N SER A 640 -18.80 -17.22 -33.44
CA SER A 640 -18.41 -16.68 -34.75
C SER A 640 -16.97 -16.20 -34.70
N SER A 641 -16.12 -16.97 -35.37
CA SER A 641 -14.77 -16.63 -35.77
C SER A 641 -14.78 -15.41 -36.70
N ASP A 642 -14.03 -14.37 -36.36
CA ASP A 642 -13.06 -13.72 -37.26
C ASP A 642 -12.30 -12.65 -36.49
N TYR A 643 -11.10 -13.02 -36.03
CA TYR A 643 -10.04 -12.08 -35.70
C TYR A 643 -9.12 -12.05 -36.91
N ASP A 644 -9.10 -10.92 -37.62
CA ASP A 644 -7.84 -10.45 -38.16
C ASP A 644 -7.77 -8.92 -38.18
N THR A 645 -6.54 -8.51 -37.96
CA THR A 645 -5.95 -7.19 -37.75
C THR A 645 -6.40 -6.04 -38.67
N PHE A 646 -6.18 -4.81 -38.16
CA PHE A 646 -5.98 -3.55 -38.90
C PHE A 646 -7.23 -2.67 -39.15
N VAL A 647 -7.56 -1.75 -38.23
CA VAL A 647 -7.73 -0.28 -38.46
C VAL A 647 -7.74 0.42 -37.09
N ARG A 648 -6.60 0.97 -36.69
CA ARG A 648 -6.46 1.91 -35.56
C ARG A 648 -6.17 3.28 -36.17
N ASN A 649 -7.19 4.14 -36.38
CA ASN A 649 -7.03 5.62 -36.39
C ASN A 649 -8.25 6.55 -36.67
N GLU A 650 -9.52 6.13 -36.75
CA GLU A 650 -10.61 7.11 -37.05
C GLU A 650 -11.71 7.32 -35.99
N TYR A 651 -11.70 6.60 -34.86
CA TYR A 651 -12.77 6.74 -33.85
C TYR A 651 -12.46 7.67 -32.67
N ILE A 652 -11.23 8.16 -32.54
CA ILE A 652 -10.80 9.06 -31.45
C ILE A 652 -11.42 10.48 -31.60
N ILE A 653 -11.66 10.95 -32.83
CA ILE A 653 -12.06 12.36 -33.06
C ILE A 653 -13.57 12.57 -32.92
N ILE A 654 -14.41 11.54 -33.13
CA ILE A 654 -15.87 11.68 -33.10
C ILE A 654 -16.43 11.48 -31.67
N GLY A 655 -15.81 10.62 -30.86
CA GLY A 655 -16.19 10.42 -29.45
C GLY A 655 -15.99 11.68 -28.58
N LEU A 656 -14.87 12.39 -28.79
CA LEU A 656 -14.54 13.64 -28.09
C LEU A 656 -15.52 14.79 -28.39
N LEU A 657 -16.01 14.91 -29.63
CA LEU A 657 -16.91 16.01 -30.03
C LEU A 657 -18.35 15.83 -29.54
N VAL A 658 -18.83 14.60 -29.36
CA VAL A 658 -20.19 14.33 -28.85
C VAL A 658 -20.23 14.40 -27.32
N GLY A 659 -19.13 14.05 -26.64
CA GLY A 659 -18.99 14.15 -25.18
C GLY A 659 -19.06 15.58 -24.66
N ILE A 660 -18.40 16.53 -25.35
CA ILE A 660 -18.43 17.96 -25.04
C ILE A 660 -19.87 18.51 -25.06
N LEU A 661 -20.72 18.01 -25.97
CA LEU A 661 -22.10 18.47 -26.09
C LEU A 661 -23.00 17.94 -24.97
N ALA A 662 -22.78 16.73 -24.46
CA ALA A 662 -23.58 16.17 -23.36
C ALA A 662 -23.22 16.80 -22.00
N LEU A 663 -21.93 17.07 -21.76
CA LEU A 663 -21.41 17.65 -20.50
C LEU A 663 -21.77 19.13 -20.32
N LEU A 664 -21.84 19.92 -21.41
CA LEU A 664 -22.31 21.32 -21.37
C LEU A 664 -23.76 21.45 -20.85
N PHE A 665 -24.61 20.44 -21.08
CA PHE A 665 -25.98 20.43 -20.56
C PHE A 665 -26.07 19.96 -19.10
N GLY A 666 -25.22 19.01 -18.67
CA GLY A 666 -25.18 18.52 -17.29
C GLY A 666 -24.70 19.56 -16.29
N VAL A 667 -23.54 20.18 -16.54
CA VAL A 667 -22.92 21.19 -15.65
C VAL A 667 -23.72 22.50 -15.64
N GLY A 668 -24.29 22.90 -16.79
CA GLY A 668 -25.20 24.03 -16.88
C GLY A 668 -26.48 23.85 -16.05
N GLY A 669 -27.01 22.63 -15.98
CA GLY A 669 -28.21 22.29 -15.20
C GLY A 669 -28.01 22.39 -13.69
N VAL A 670 -26.84 22.01 -13.18
CA VAL A 670 -26.50 22.06 -11.75
C VAL A 670 -26.27 23.50 -11.26
N LEU A 671 -25.60 24.33 -12.07
CA LEU A 671 -25.35 25.74 -11.75
C LEU A 671 -26.62 26.61 -11.79
N LEU A 672 -27.56 26.31 -12.70
CA LEU A 672 -28.86 26.99 -12.77
C LEU A 672 -29.81 26.61 -11.64
N ARG A 673 -29.69 25.39 -11.07
CA ARG A 673 -30.49 24.96 -9.91
C ARG A 673 -30.09 25.70 -8.62
N LYS A 674 -28.80 26.00 -8.41
CA LYS A 674 -28.34 26.74 -7.21
C LYS A 674 -28.65 28.24 -7.24
N THR A 675 -28.60 28.89 -8.41
CA THR A 675 -28.93 30.32 -8.55
C THR A 675 -30.43 30.61 -8.34
N LYS A 676 -31.32 29.63 -8.58
CA LYS A 676 -32.76 29.78 -8.32
C LYS A 676 -33.15 29.63 -6.86
N VAL A 677 -32.38 28.85 -6.08
CA VAL A 677 -32.62 28.67 -4.63
C VAL A 677 -32.08 29.85 -3.81
N ALA A 678 -31.01 30.53 -4.26
CA ALA A 678 -30.43 31.69 -3.57
C ALA A 678 -31.22 33.01 -3.74
N ARG A 679 -32.24 33.08 -4.60
CA ARG A 679 -32.99 34.33 -4.90
C ARG A 679 -34.29 34.54 -4.12
N SER A 680 -34.69 33.62 -3.23
CA SER A 680 -35.89 33.79 -2.39
C SER A 680 -35.51 34.11 -0.94
N GLY A 681 -35.08 35.34 -0.66
CA GLY A 681 -34.71 35.66 0.72
C GLY A 681 -34.29 37.07 1.07
N TYR A 682 -34.75 38.13 0.40
CA TYR A 682 -34.60 39.49 0.93
C TYR A 682 -35.80 40.37 0.56
N LYS A 683 -36.70 40.60 1.53
CA LYS A 683 -37.67 41.71 1.50
C LYS A 683 -37.03 42.89 2.25
N ALA A 684 -36.72 43.95 1.53
CA ALA A 684 -36.36 45.24 2.09
C ALA A 684 -37.61 45.90 2.70
N VAL A 685 -37.51 46.31 3.96
CA VAL A 685 -38.46 47.23 4.61
C VAL A 685 -37.90 48.63 4.45
N GLY A 686 -38.60 49.46 3.67
CA GLY A 686 -38.31 50.88 3.49
C GLY A 686 -39.49 51.73 3.95
N THR A 687 -39.20 52.63 4.88
CA THR A 687 -40.02 53.73 5.40
C THR A 687 -40.57 54.65 4.30
N TYR A 688 -41.89 54.84 4.25
CA TYR A 688 -42.65 56.07 4.56
C TYR A 688 -44.14 55.81 4.40
#